data_AF-B4D932-F1
#
_entry.id   AF-B4D932-F1
#
_cell.length_a   1.000
_cell.length_b   1.000
_cell.length_c   1.000
_cell.angle_alpha   90.00
_cell.angle_beta   90.00
_cell.angle_gamma   90.00
#
_symmetry.space_group_name_H-M   'P 1'
#
loop_
_entity.id
_entity.type
_entity.pdbx_description
1 polymer ?
#
loop_
_entity_poly.entity_id
_entity_poly.type
_entity_poly.pdbx_seq_one_letter_code
_entity_poly.pdbx_strand_id
1 'polypeptide(L)'
;MHNTPLRSLVSRILGFGTAALLGAAASASAAQDVWVGSSELFSEPIWTPPLLFAPFNNWSTGNPPLASEDAIFPGAIPTFPIFASAPPPVDQFANGKTIFLLSIPASFVPPGFPGIFQLTANSLTFQNSYRLIDINTITPFVGPGFSSAPLLLSSGNITVVKGSTAEIDFGLQSVNNTITKLGRGTLLLNGEVFGNLLVRQGTLGVGSTLAFDPTTFAMSETPGTLRVDGKLTLKKNTTFAVQLASPTFYGQVHVNGSANLAGTLSVSYANGFEVQRGQSFDIIHAENGVNGQFSTLTDSHATGTLLTLGVSYRTHDVYLEILQGSFASLPDLTPNQLSVGRELDNVVNDHRVSTLIDHLDRLQLNDVPSALDRIAPEELTSIFTMGVAVDKVQVDNIQRRNEEIRAGSSGFSAAGLAMQGTGPGYSGTFGINTGVAGPNGNDGKESKEMKTVAPEEKRWGIFLSGTGEWLSVNDDRNARGYDLSSGGFTVGVDYKVCPNFAVGLSAGYVGISTDLNDGGRVSVNGGKLGLYATTFVGGWYADVAVDGGYSSYDMHRAGFEGTARGSTDGGDLNVLFGTGYDFKKGAFTFGPTASFNYTYVGIGGFDERGSLAPLRFGSQGQDSLRSAFGFKASYDCKVGGLVIRPEIRAAWQHEYGDSAYQIDSSFANGAGGVFAVNGPKLGRDSALLGAGFAIQCSERCTTYFYYDGELGRTNYHSAAVTGGVRFAF
;
A
#
# COMPACT_ATOMS: atom_id res chain seq x y z
N MET A 1 23.92 -33.60 -10.67
CA MET A 1 23.26 -34.90 -10.86
C MET A 1 21.98 -34.66 -11.66
N HIS A 2 21.88 -35.31 -12.82
CA HIS A 2 20.80 -35.15 -13.81
C HIS A 2 19.49 -35.80 -13.36
N ASN A 3 18.35 -35.11 -13.51
CA ASN A 3 17.26 -35.46 -14.43
C ASN A 3 15.96 -34.67 -14.15
N THR A 4 15.29 -34.27 -15.24
CA THR A 4 13.88 -33.84 -15.40
C THR A 4 13.55 -32.36 -15.11
N PRO A 5 13.11 -31.61 -16.14
CA PRO A 5 11.67 -31.34 -16.28
C PRO A 5 11.06 -31.55 -17.69
N LEU A 6 11.76 -32.22 -18.61
CA LEU A 6 11.27 -32.45 -19.99
C LEU A 6 9.98 -33.29 -20.10
N ARG A 7 9.65 -34.12 -19.10
CA ARG A 7 8.42 -34.95 -19.13
C ARG A 7 7.13 -34.17 -18.85
N SER A 8 7.22 -33.02 -18.17
CA SER A 8 6.06 -32.15 -17.88
C SER A 8 5.63 -31.35 -19.13
N LEU A 9 6.60 -30.95 -19.95
CA LEU A 9 6.39 -30.12 -21.14
C LEU A 9 5.60 -30.86 -22.24
N VAL A 10 5.91 -32.15 -22.47
CA VAL A 10 5.28 -32.96 -23.53
C VAL A 10 3.83 -33.30 -23.21
N SER A 11 3.44 -33.45 -21.94
CA SER A 11 2.04 -33.75 -21.60
C SER A 11 1.12 -32.53 -21.66
N ARG A 12 1.65 -31.32 -21.44
CA ARG A 12 0.88 -30.07 -21.49
C ARG A 12 0.61 -29.60 -22.93
N ILE A 13 1.55 -29.79 -23.86
CA ILE A 13 1.39 -29.40 -25.27
C ILE A 13 0.25 -30.17 -25.97
N LEU A 14 0.00 -31.42 -25.59
CA LEU A 14 -1.04 -32.26 -26.22
C LEU A 14 -2.46 -32.05 -25.64
N GLY A 15 -2.61 -31.30 -24.55
CA GLY A 15 -3.89 -31.18 -23.82
C GLY A 15 -4.79 -29.99 -24.20
N PHE A 16 -4.27 -28.96 -24.88
CA PHE A 16 -4.98 -27.68 -25.09
C PHE A 16 -5.79 -27.59 -26.39
N GLY A 17 -5.81 -28.63 -27.22
CA GLY A 17 -6.45 -28.59 -28.55
C GLY A 17 -7.98 -28.62 -28.60
N THR A 18 -8.70 -28.70 -27.47
CA THR A 18 -10.13 -29.08 -27.48
C THR A 18 -11.12 -28.23 -26.66
N ALA A 19 -10.73 -27.11 -26.02
CA ALA A 19 -11.61 -26.52 -24.99
C ALA A 19 -11.92 -25.00 -25.01
N ALA A 20 -11.54 -24.22 -26.03
CA ALA A 20 -11.79 -22.76 -26.00
C ALA A 20 -12.58 -22.25 -27.23
N LEU A 21 -13.90 -22.40 -27.19
CA LEU A 21 -14.88 -21.71 -28.06
C LEU A 21 -16.19 -21.61 -27.27
N LEU A 22 -16.77 -20.40 -27.18
CA LEU A 22 -17.94 -19.94 -26.40
C LEU A 22 -17.56 -19.36 -25.01
N GLY A 23 -17.87 -18.12 -24.62
CA GLY A 23 -18.64 -17.01 -25.18
C GLY A 23 -18.86 -15.99 -24.05
N ALA A 24 -18.74 -14.69 -24.34
CA ALA A 24 -18.84 -13.60 -23.38
C ALA A 24 -20.13 -12.76 -23.56
N ALA A 25 -20.47 -12.03 -22.48
CA ALA A 25 -21.14 -10.71 -22.41
C ALA A 25 -22.64 -10.63 -22.06
N ALA A 26 -22.93 -9.82 -21.01
CA ALA A 26 -24.00 -8.80 -20.82
C ALA A 26 -24.18 -8.55 -19.30
N SER A 27 -24.54 -7.39 -18.72
CA SER A 27 -24.72 -5.97 -19.10
C SER A 27 -25.11 -5.21 -17.81
N ALA A 28 -25.00 -3.87 -17.81
CA ALA A 28 -25.15 -2.97 -16.66
C ALA A 28 -26.59 -2.40 -16.43
N SER A 29 -26.69 -1.55 -15.38
CA SER A 29 -27.76 -0.54 -15.05
C SER A 29 -28.94 -1.06 -14.20
N ALA A 30 -29.63 -0.31 -13.33
CA ALA A 30 -29.67 1.12 -13.02
C ALA A 30 -30.33 1.36 -11.62
N ALA A 31 -30.30 2.61 -11.18
CA ALA A 31 -30.87 3.18 -9.96
C ALA A 31 -32.42 3.25 -9.88
N GLN A 32 -32.91 3.57 -8.68
CA GLN A 32 -34.04 4.47 -8.30
C GLN A 32 -34.62 4.00 -6.95
N ASP A 33 -35.31 4.76 -6.09
CA ASP A 33 -35.43 6.17 -5.69
C ASP A 33 -36.65 6.20 -4.71
N VAL A 34 -36.87 7.32 -4.00
CA VAL A 34 -38.21 7.85 -3.58
C VAL A 34 -38.86 7.27 -2.28
N TRP A 35 -38.90 8.00 -1.14
CA TRP A 35 -39.90 9.00 -0.63
C TRP A 35 -40.76 8.42 0.53
N VAL A 36 -41.47 9.10 1.46
CA VAL A 36 -41.64 10.50 1.94
C VAL A 36 -42.51 10.50 3.22
N GLY A 37 -42.45 11.60 4.00
CA GLY A 37 -43.65 12.24 4.61
C GLY A 37 -43.66 12.29 6.14
N SER A 38 -43.40 13.44 6.80
CA SER A 38 -44.22 14.68 6.96
C SER A 38 -45.17 14.60 8.17
N SER A 39 -45.02 15.45 9.20
CA SER A 39 -45.83 16.67 9.51
C SER A 39 -45.56 17.02 11.00
N GLU A 40 -45.64 18.22 11.59
CA GLU A 40 -46.06 19.58 11.22
C GLU A 40 -45.68 20.57 12.37
N LEU A 41 -45.35 21.84 12.01
CA LEU A 41 -45.76 23.15 12.60
C LEU A 41 -45.49 23.49 14.11
N PHE A 42 -45.17 24.71 14.59
CA PHE A 42 -45.48 26.10 14.19
C PHE A 42 -44.52 27.14 14.85
N SER A 43 -44.33 28.27 14.16
CA SER A 43 -44.13 29.68 14.59
C SER A 43 -42.90 30.17 15.41
N GLU A 44 -42.16 31.02 14.71
CA GLU A 44 -41.19 32.09 15.01
C GLU A 44 -41.74 33.34 15.79
N PRO A 45 -41.00 34.48 16.02
CA PRO A 45 -39.58 34.72 16.38
C PRO A 45 -39.29 35.95 17.35
N ILE A 46 -37.99 36.27 17.53
CA ILE A 46 -37.28 37.57 17.85
C ILE A 46 -37.24 38.17 19.29
N TRP A 47 -36.03 38.27 19.89
CA TRP A 47 -35.18 39.49 20.09
C TRP A 47 -34.07 39.30 21.14
N THR A 48 -32.87 39.79 20.81
CA THR A 48 -31.65 39.96 21.62
C THR A 48 -31.57 41.42 22.17
N PRO A 49 -30.43 41.95 22.69
CA PRO A 49 -29.68 41.74 23.94
C PRO A 49 -29.59 43.10 24.75
N PRO A 50 -28.46 43.57 25.35
CA PRO A 50 -27.64 43.15 26.52
C PRO A 50 -27.52 44.25 27.65
N LEU A 51 -26.60 44.05 28.63
CA LEU A 51 -25.71 45.05 29.30
C LEU A 51 -25.87 45.38 30.82
N LEU A 52 -24.74 45.19 31.52
CA LEU A 52 -23.96 46.06 32.45
C LEU A 52 -24.47 46.73 33.77
N PHE A 53 -23.47 46.81 34.68
CA PHE A 53 -23.15 47.78 35.76
C PHE A 53 -23.78 47.68 37.18
N ALA A 54 -22.99 47.11 38.11
CA ALA A 54 -22.30 47.76 39.27
C ALA A 54 -23.12 48.53 40.37
N PRO A 55 -22.51 49.03 41.48
CA PRO A 55 -22.86 48.64 42.85
C PRO A 55 -23.44 49.80 43.70
N PHE A 56 -23.97 49.51 44.89
CA PHE A 56 -24.32 50.54 45.89
C PHE A 56 -23.70 50.26 47.27
N ASN A 57 -23.16 51.33 47.83
CA ASN A 57 -22.48 51.46 49.12
C ASN A 57 -23.28 52.44 50.01
N ASN A 58 -23.04 52.39 51.33
CA ASN A 58 -23.36 53.34 52.41
C ASN A 58 -24.70 53.28 53.19
N TRP A 59 -24.57 53.04 54.51
CA TRP A 59 -24.97 53.96 55.60
C TRP A 59 -24.24 53.54 56.90
N SER A 60 -23.21 54.27 57.36
CA SER A 60 -23.17 55.39 58.34
C SER A 60 -23.76 55.14 59.74
N THR A 61 -22.86 54.91 60.70
CA THR A 61 -22.74 55.50 62.05
C THR A 61 -23.98 55.89 62.85
N GLY A 62 -24.17 55.23 63.99
CA GLY A 62 -24.96 55.72 65.12
C GLY A 62 -24.90 54.78 66.34
N ASN A 63 -24.21 55.22 67.39
CA ASN A 63 -24.30 54.73 68.78
C ASN A 63 -24.82 55.95 69.61
N PRO A 64 -25.38 55.89 70.85
CA PRO A 64 -25.48 54.78 71.84
C PRO A 64 -26.89 54.80 72.56
N PRO A 65 -27.14 54.37 73.84
CA PRO A 65 -26.34 53.61 74.81
C PRO A 65 -27.04 52.41 75.51
N LEU A 66 -26.21 51.72 76.30
CA LEU A 66 -26.44 50.68 77.32
C LEU A 66 -27.76 50.75 78.12
N ALA A 67 -28.39 49.58 78.29
CA ALA A 67 -29.21 49.22 79.46
C ALA A 67 -29.14 47.70 79.69
N SER A 68 -29.37 47.33 80.94
CA SER A 68 -28.96 46.14 81.68
C SER A 68 -29.93 44.93 81.64
N GLU A 69 -29.45 43.84 82.25
CA GLU A 69 -30.17 42.76 82.98
C GLU A 69 -30.27 41.36 82.35
N ASP A 70 -29.41 40.48 82.90
CA ASP A 70 -29.68 39.18 83.51
C ASP A 70 -30.63 38.17 82.84
N ALA A 71 -30.03 37.05 82.39
CA ALA A 71 -30.63 35.72 82.53
C ALA A 71 -29.54 34.67 82.78
N ILE A 72 -29.58 34.10 83.99
CA ILE A 72 -28.73 33.02 84.49
C ILE A 72 -29.24 31.67 83.95
N PHE A 73 -28.36 30.86 83.35
CA PHE A 73 -28.53 29.40 83.24
C PHE A 73 -27.24 28.70 83.71
N PRO A 74 -27.31 27.70 84.62
CA PRO A 74 -26.15 26.95 85.06
C PRO A 74 -25.95 25.71 84.18
N GLY A 75 -24.80 25.62 83.51
CA GLY A 75 -24.42 24.42 82.77
C GLY A 75 -23.14 24.67 81.99
N ALA A 76 -22.04 24.06 82.41
CA ALA A 76 -20.74 24.20 81.78
C ALA A 76 -20.77 23.69 80.33
N ILE A 77 -20.77 24.62 79.37
CA ILE A 77 -20.46 24.34 77.97
C ILE A 77 -18.94 24.46 77.84
N PRO A 78 -18.20 23.43 77.40
CA PRO A 78 -16.81 23.62 77.00
C PRO A 78 -16.79 24.63 75.86
N THR A 79 -16.16 25.80 76.07
CA THR A 79 -16.00 26.84 75.07
C THR A 79 -15.14 26.30 73.92
N PHE A 80 -15.79 25.86 72.85
CA PHE A 80 -15.14 25.63 71.57
C PHE A 80 -15.00 26.97 70.83
N PRO A 81 -13.90 27.22 70.10
CA PRO A 81 -13.80 28.39 69.25
C PRO A 81 -14.83 28.29 68.12
N ILE A 82 -15.88 29.11 68.19
CA ILE A 82 -16.92 29.24 67.17
C ILE A 82 -16.49 30.36 66.22
N PHE A 83 -16.20 30.05 64.96
CA PHE A 83 -15.89 31.07 63.95
C PHE A 83 -17.17 31.52 63.24
N ALA A 84 -17.77 32.60 63.75
CA ALA A 84 -18.77 33.37 63.02
C ALA A 84 -18.10 34.55 62.30
N SER A 85 -17.99 34.45 60.98
CA SER A 85 -17.94 35.56 60.01
C SER A 85 -16.93 36.73 60.19
N ALA A 86 -15.68 36.48 60.60
CA ALA A 86 -14.54 37.37 60.31
C ALA A 86 -13.21 36.59 60.37
N PRO A 87 -12.22 36.86 59.48
CA PRO A 87 -10.94 36.17 59.53
C PRO A 87 -10.17 36.62 60.79
N PRO A 88 -9.77 35.70 61.68
CA PRO A 88 -8.91 36.05 62.81
C PRO A 88 -7.48 36.35 62.30
N PRO A 89 -6.63 36.99 63.13
CA PRO A 89 -5.19 36.92 62.94
C PRO A 89 -4.76 35.46 62.80
N VAL A 90 -3.72 35.18 62.01
CA VAL A 90 -3.19 33.83 61.77
C VAL A 90 -2.64 33.25 63.07
N ASP A 91 -3.50 32.73 63.94
CA ASP A 91 -3.11 31.90 65.07
C ASP A 91 -2.67 30.55 64.50
N GLN A 92 -1.37 30.28 64.56
CA GLN A 92 -0.82 28.99 64.17
C GLN A 92 -1.33 27.93 65.17
N PHE A 93 -2.34 27.16 64.76
CA PHE A 93 -2.78 25.99 65.52
C PHE A 93 -1.62 25.00 65.66
N ALA A 94 -1.44 24.40 66.84
CA ALA A 94 -0.40 23.39 67.05
C ALA A 94 -0.59 22.17 66.10
N ASN A 95 0.52 21.55 65.70
CA ASN A 95 0.55 20.37 64.83
C ASN A 95 -0.26 19.22 65.44
N GLY A 96 -1.10 18.55 64.64
CA GLY A 96 -1.94 17.41 65.04
C GLY A 96 -3.32 17.77 65.63
N LYS A 97 -3.75 19.05 65.58
CA LYS A 97 -5.07 19.45 66.11
C LYS A 97 -6.22 19.04 65.17
N THR A 98 -7.34 18.66 65.79
CA THR A 98 -8.64 18.54 65.13
C THR A 98 -9.35 19.90 65.14
N ILE A 99 -9.85 20.34 63.98
CA ILE A 99 -10.62 21.56 63.79
C ILE A 99 -12.06 21.15 63.49
N PHE A 100 -13.00 21.61 64.32
CA PHE A 100 -14.43 21.37 64.14
C PHE A 100 -15.03 22.53 63.35
N LEU A 101 -15.73 22.21 62.27
CA LEU A 101 -16.51 23.16 61.50
C LEU A 101 -17.98 22.99 61.87
N LEU A 102 -18.66 24.08 62.23
CA LEU A 102 -20.07 24.09 62.63
C LEU A 102 -20.90 24.72 61.52
N SER A 103 -21.80 23.94 60.92
CA SER A 103 -22.88 24.48 60.09
C SER A 103 -24.10 24.77 60.97
N ILE A 104 -24.57 26.02 60.95
CA ILE A 104 -25.71 26.48 61.77
C ILE A 104 -27.01 26.12 61.02
N PRO A 105 -28.06 25.56 61.67
CA PRO A 105 -29.28 25.16 60.99
C PRO A 105 -30.08 26.39 60.52
N ALA A 106 -30.81 26.23 59.41
CA ALA A 106 -31.67 27.27 58.84
C ALA A 106 -32.75 27.79 59.81
N SER A 107 -33.08 27.03 60.87
CA SER A 107 -34.06 27.39 61.90
C SER A 107 -33.58 28.44 62.92
N PHE A 108 -32.27 28.74 62.98
CA PHE A 108 -31.70 29.81 63.81
C PHE A 108 -31.48 31.11 63.01
N VAL A 109 -31.99 31.16 61.79
CA VAL A 109 -31.88 32.30 60.88
C VAL A 109 -33.11 33.21 61.08
N PRO A 110 -32.93 34.52 61.31
CA PRO A 110 -34.05 35.45 61.41
C PRO A 110 -34.95 35.36 60.15
N PRO A 111 -36.29 35.40 60.28
CA PRO A 111 -37.18 35.36 59.13
C PRO A 111 -36.86 36.51 58.17
N GLY A 112 -36.42 36.18 56.95
CA GLY A 112 -36.01 37.16 55.92
C GLY A 112 -34.73 36.81 55.15
N PHE A 113 -33.95 35.82 55.58
CA PHE A 113 -32.73 35.37 54.88
C PHE A 113 -32.96 34.02 54.18
N PRO A 114 -33.03 33.98 52.83
CA PRO A 114 -33.13 32.74 52.08
C PRO A 114 -31.73 32.14 51.88
N GLY A 115 -31.36 31.11 52.63
CA GLY A 115 -30.10 30.42 52.36
C GLY A 115 -29.85 29.19 53.22
N ILE A 116 -29.46 28.09 52.57
CA ILE A 116 -28.69 27.02 53.20
C ILE A 116 -27.34 27.64 53.56
N PHE A 117 -26.94 27.62 54.84
CA PHE A 117 -25.60 28.07 55.24
C PHE A 117 -24.57 27.03 54.78
N GLN A 118 -24.06 27.19 53.56
CA GLN A 118 -22.95 26.40 53.05
C GLN A 118 -21.65 27.03 53.55
N LEU A 119 -20.77 26.23 54.15
CA LEU A 119 -19.43 26.70 54.52
C LEU A 119 -18.67 27.02 53.23
N THR A 120 -18.11 28.22 53.15
CA THR A 120 -17.30 28.65 51.99
C THR A 120 -15.89 29.01 52.44
N ALA A 121 -14.88 28.53 51.72
CA ALA A 121 -13.50 29.00 51.86
C ALA A 121 -12.95 29.39 50.48
N ASN A 122 -11.98 30.31 50.45
CA ASN A 122 -11.33 30.60 49.17
C ASN A 122 -10.44 29.44 48.72
N SER A 123 -9.49 29.08 49.57
CA SER A 123 -8.58 27.94 49.43
C SER A 123 -8.27 27.40 50.82
N LEU A 124 -7.89 26.14 50.92
CA LEU A 124 -7.32 25.59 52.15
C LEU A 124 -5.79 25.52 52.03
N THR A 125 -5.06 25.94 53.05
CA THR A 125 -3.61 25.79 53.12
C THR A 125 -3.21 25.23 54.47
N PHE A 126 -2.59 24.06 54.45
CA PHE A 126 -2.17 23.31 55.61
C PHE A 126 -0.65 23.40 55.77
N GLN A 127 -0.21 24.17 56.76
CA GLN A 127 1.20 24.38 57.11
C GLN A 127 1.75 23.31 58.08
N ASN A 128 0.86 22.55 58.72
CA ASN A 128 1.15 21.44 59.63
C ASN A 128 0.09 20.34 59.42
N SER A 129 0.16 19.24 60.18
CA SER A 129 -0.86 18.20 60.14
C SER A 129 -2.12 18.62 60.90
N TYR A 130 -3.29 18.48 60.28
CA TYR A 130 -4.60 18.83 60.85
C TYR A 130 -5.67 17.84 60.41
N ARG A 131 -6.73 17.69 61.22
CA ARG A 131 -7.94 16.97 60.84
C ARG A 131 -9.15 17.91 60.91
N LEU A 132 -9.89 18.06 59.82
CA LEU A 132 -11.09 18.86 59.71
C LEU A 132 -12.28 17.93 59.77
N ILE A 133 -13.18 18.19 60.70
CA ILE A 133 -14.40 17.40 60.87
C ILE A 133 -15.60 18.34 60.89
N ASP A 134 -16.63 17.98 60.14
CA ASP A 134 -17.94 18.61 60.26
C ASP A 134 -18.58 18.07 61.54
N ILE A 135 -18.89 18.93 62.50
CA ILE A 135 -19.46 18.49 63.78
C ILE A 135 -20.78 17.74 63.62
N ASN A 136 -21.48 17.95 62.50
CA ASN A 136 -22.71 17.24 62.14
C ASN A 136 -22.48 15.75 61.85
N THR A 137 -21.25 15.31 61.60
CA THR A 137 -20.92 13.90 61.33
C THR A 137 -20.48 13.10 62.56
N ILE A 138 -20.36 13.73 63.74
CA ILE A 138 -19.65 13.14 64.91
C ILE A 138 -20.55 12.90 66.13
N THR A 139 -21.78 13.44 66.20
CA THR A 139 -22.61 13.32 67.42
C THR A 139 -24.06 12.94 67.17
N PRO A 140 -24.68 12.10 68.03
CA PRO A 140 -26.13 11.87 68.06
C PRO A 140 -26.92 13.03 68.73
N PHE A 141 -26.26 14.17 69.01
CA PHE A 141 -26.84 15.31 69.73
C PHE A 141 -27.52 16.35 68.83
N VAL A 142 -27.45 16.16 67.50
CA VAL A 142 -28.12 17.01 66.51
C VAL A 142 -29.49 16.41 66.20
N GLY A 143 -30.56 17.12 66.60
CA GLY A 143 -31.94 16.73 66.32
C GLY A 143 -32.27 16.71 64.81
N PRO A 144 -33.46 16.22 64.40
CA PRO A 144 -33.86 16.20 63.00
C PRO A 144 -33.85 17.61 62.40
N GLY A 145 -32.97 17.87 61.41
CA GLY A 145 -32.85 19.17 60.75
C GLY A 145 -31.43 19.61 60.35
N PHE A 146 -30.38 18.88 60.76
CA PHE A 146 -29.00 19.12 60.35
C PHE A 146 -28.66 18.23 59.14
N SER A 147 -28.29 18.85 58.01
CA SER A 147 -27.75 18.14 56.84
C SER A 147 -26.31 18.58 56.62
N SER A 148 -25.38 17.62 56.49
CA SER A 148 -24.01 17.91 56.06
C SER A 148 -24.03 18.43 54.62
N ALA A 149 -23.62 19.68 54.41
CA ALA A 149 -23.41 20.25 53.08
C ALA A 149 -21.90 20.25 52.76
N PRO A 150 -21.50 20.08 51.49
CA PRO A 150 -20.10 20.12 51.14
C PRO A 150 -19.50 21.52 51.36
N LEU A 151 -18.25 21.59 51.82
CA LEU A 151 -17.49 22.85 51.88
C LEU A 151 -17.24 23.35 50.46
N LEU A 152 -17.70 24.56 50.17
CA LEU A 152 -17.51 25.21 48.87
C LEU A 152 -16.17 25.98 48.84
N LEU A 153 -15.29 25.62 47.91
CA LEU A 153 -14.02 26.28 47.66
C LEU A 153 -14.15 27.24 46.47
N SER A 154 -14.01 28.55 46.67
CA SER A 154 -14.16 29.51 45.57
C SER A 154 -13.00 29.49 44.58
N SER A 155 -11.75 29.24 45.03
CA SER A 155 -10.62 28.97 44.14
C SER A 155 -10.46 27.49 43.78
N GLY A 156 -11.05 26.59 44.57
CA GLY A 156 -10.84 25.15 44.45
C GLY A 156 -9.51 24.63 45.02
N ASN A 157 -8.59 25.49 45.47
CA ASN A 157 -7.24 25.05 45.82
C ASN A 157 -7.14 24.51 47.25
N ILE A 158 -6.45 23.38 47.41
CA ILE A 158 -6.06 22.80 48.70
C ILE A 158 -4.55 22.56 48.68
N THR A 159 -3.78 23.30 49.47
CA THR A 159 -2.33 23.16 49.55
C THR A 159 -1.92 22.47 50.84
N VAL A 160 -1.16 21.37 50.78
CA VAL A 160 -0.56 20.72 51.96
C VAL A 160 0.96 20.75 51.85
N VAL A 161 1.65 21.34 52.83
CA VAL A 161 3.11 21.45 52.80
C VAL A 161 3.80 20.10 53.07
N LYS A 162 5.05 19.96 52.63
CA LYS A 162 5.84 18.72 52.78
C LYS A 162 5.90 18.28 54.25
N GLY A 163 5.67 16.99 54.50
CA GLY A 163 5.76 16.39 55.85
C GLY A 163 4.52 16.59 56.73
N SER A 164 3.48 17.24 56.21
CA SER A 164 2.19 17.44 56.88
C SER A 164 1.09 16.57 56.29
N THR A 165 0.09 16.23 57.12
CA THR A 165 -1.11 15.49 56.72
C THR A 165 -2.36 16.30 57.07
N ALA A 166 -3.17 16.64 56.07
CA ALA A 166 -4.46 17.28 56.24
C ALA A 166 -5.58 16.26 56.01
N GLU A 167 -6.40 15.96 57.01
CA GLU A 167 -7.55 15.07 56.90
C GLU A 167 -8.85 15.88 56.87
N ILE A 168 -9.81 15.53 56.01
CA ILE A 168 -11.09 16.23 55.82
C ILE A 168 -12.22 15.21 55.77
N ASP A 169 -13.12 15.26 56.75
CA ASP A 169 -14.15 14.23 57.01
C ASP A 169 -15.55 14.57 56.46
N PHE A 170 -15.63 15.42 55.45
CA PHE A 170 -16.90 15.88 54.87
C PHE A 170 -16.74 16.18 53.38
N GLY A 171 -17.87 16.38 52.70
CA GLY A 171 -17.86 16.61 51.26
C GLY A 171 -17.20 17.93 50.86
N LEU A 172 -16.61 17.98 49.69
CA LEU A 172 -16.00 19.19 49.12
C LEU A 172 -16.64 19.53 47.78
N GLN A 173 -16.84 20.81 47.53
CA GLN A 173 -17.32 21.33 46.24
C GLN A 173 -16.47 22.53 45.84
N SER A 174 -16.32 22.81 44.55
CA SER A 174 -15.66 24.02 44.06
C SER A 174 -16.60 24.84 43.18
N VAL A 175 -16.53 26.17 43.27
CA VAL A 175 -17.32 27.08 42.43
C VAL A 175 -17.00 26.88 40.94
N ASN A 176 -15.73 26.62 40.62
CA ASN A 176 -15.26 26.36 39.26
C ASN A 176 -15.34 24.86 38.89
N ASN A 177 -16.08 24.08 39.66
CA ASN A 177 -16.21 22.62 39.49
C ASN A 177 -14.87 21.88 39.46
N THR A 178 -13.79 22.45 40.02
CA THR A 178 -12.46 21.83 40.08
C THR A 178 -11.82 22.12 41.42
N ILE A 179 -11.45 21.08 42.15
CA ILE A 179 -10.62 21.12 43.35
C ILE A 179 -9.21 20.74 42.96
N THR A 180 -8.22 21.58 43.28
CA THR A 180 -6.82 21.32 42.95
C THR A 180 -6.02 21.10 44.22
N LYS A 181 -5.51 19.88 44.41
CA LYS A 181 -4.53 19.59 45.44
C LYS A 181 -3.15 20.07 44.98
N LEU A 182 -2.55 20.95 45.79
CA LEU A 182 -1.21 21.52 45.65
C LEU A 182 -0.31 21.11 46.83
N GLY A 183 1.00 21.29 46.66
CA GLY A 183 1.99 21.05 47.71
C GLY A 183 2.35 19.57 47.92
N ARG A 184 3.48 19.31 48.59
CA ARG A 184 4.10 17.99 48.71
C ARG A 184 3.61 17.14 49.90
N GLY A 185 2.66 17.63 50.68
CA GLY A 185 2.08 16.91 51.82
C GLY A 185 0.97 15.93 51.45
N THR A 186 0.39 15.30 52.48
CA THR A 186 -0.70 14.33 52.35
C THR A 186 -2.06 14.99 52.61
N LEU A 187 -3.03 14.82 51.71
CA LEU A 187 -4.42 15.20 51.90
C LEU A 187 -5.25 13.93 52.05
N LEU A 188 -5.89 13.67 53.18
CA LEU A 188 -6.83 12.58 53.39
C LEU A 188 -8.25 13.11 53.25
N LEU A 189 -9.04 12.57 52.31
CA LEU A 189 -10.45 12.94 52.13
C LEU A 189 -11.34 11.77 52.53
N ASN A 190 -12.23 11.96 53.51
CA ASN A 190 -13.14 10.92 54.00
C ASN A 190 -14.60 11.21 53.61
N GLY A 191 -14.85 12.13 52.68
CA GLY A 191 -16.17 12.52 52.17
C GLY A 191 -16.24 12.64 50.64
N GLU A 192 -17.43 12.94 50.11
CA GLU A 192 -17.67 13.04 48.65
C GLU A 192 -17.07 14.31 48.04
N VAL A 193 -16.47 14.17 46.86
CA VAL A 193 -15.96 15.31 46.09
C VAL A 193 -16.93 15.61 44.95
N PHE A 194 -17.57 16.77 45.01
CA PHE A 194 -18.48 17.29 44.00
C PHE A 194 -17.70 18.16 43.03
N GLY A 195 -17.44 17.63 41.82
CA GLY A 195 -16.66 18.30 40.80
C GLY A 195 -15.39 17.56 40.40
N ASN A 196 -14.56 18.17 39.57
CA ASN A 196 -13.27 17.62 39.19
C ASN A 196 -12.31 17.67 40.39
N LEU A 197 -11.50 16.64 40.56
CA LEU A 197 -10.38 16.65 41.51
C LEU A 197 -9.07 16.50 40.73
N LEU A 198 -8.22 17.51 40.86
CA LEU A 198 -6.93 17.61 40.23
C LEU A 198 -5.82 17.51 41.28
N VAL A 199 -4.95 16.51 41.17
CA VAL A 199 -3.80 16.35 42.07
C VAL A 199 -2.52 16.78 41.34
N ARG A 200 -2.01 17.98 41.64
CA ARG A 200 -0.78 18.50 41.00
C ARG A 200 0.50 18.07 41.72
N GLN A 201 0.50 17.88 43.04
CA GLN A 201 1.70 17.47 43.81
C GLN A 201 1.32 16.70 45.08
N GLY A 202 2.23 15.88 45.65
CA GLY A 202 2.07 15.21 46.97
C GLY A 202 1.04 14.06 47.00
N THR A 203 0.73 13.54 48.19
CA THR A 203 -0.18 12.38 48.38
C THR A 203 -1.64 12.80 48.59
N LEU A 204 -2.62 12.15 47.95
CA LEU A 204 -4.04 12.26 48.30
C LEU A 204 -4.53 10.88 48.75
N GLY A 205 -4.69 10.67 50.06
CA GLY A 205 -5.32 9.48 50.61
C GLY A 205 -6.80 9.68 50.87
N VAL A 206 -7.47 8.59 51.22
CA VAL A 206 -8.90 8.53 51.53
C VAL A 206 -9.03 7.70 52.81
N GLY A 207 -9.99 7.98 53.68
CA GLY A 207 -10.09 7.24 54.95
C GLY A 207 -10.91 5.96 54.81
N SER A 208 -12.09 6.04 54.19
CA SER A 208 -13.06 4.93 54.18
C SER A 208 -13.67 4.64 52.80
N THR A 209 -14.12 5.63 52.04
CA THR A 209 -14.64 5.46 50.66
C THR A 209 -14.52 6.77 49.90
N LEU A 210 -13.90 6.75 48.70
CA LEU A 210 -13.96 7.86 47.74
C LEU A 210 -14.90 7.47 46.62
N ALA A 211 -16.01 8.19 46.51
CA ALA A 211 -16.98 8.07 45.44
C ALA A 211 -17.01 9.38 44.64
N PHE A 212 -16.87 9.29 43.33
CA PHE A 212 -17.05 10.41 42.40
C PHE A 212 -18.43 10.33 41.76
N ASP A 213 -19.16 11.45 41.73
CA ASP A 213 -20.52 11.53 41.17
C ASP A 213 -20.83 12.99 40.77
N PRO A 214 -21.19 13.35 39.53
CA PRO A 214 -20.69 12.96 38.21
C PRO A 214 -19.59 13.94 37.72
N THR A 215 -18.33 13.52 37.60
CA THR A 215 -17.22 14.39 37.09
C THR A 215 -15.93 13.62 36.75
N THR A 216 -14.98 14.31 36.10
CA THR A 216 -13.64 13.82 35.73
C THR A 216 -12.69 13.81 36.94
N PHE A 217 -12.11 12.65 37.25
CA PHE A 217 -10.92 12.53 38.10
C PHE A 217 -9.68 12.61 37.21
N ALA A 218 -8.95 13.72 37.25
CA ALA A 218 -7.77 13.92 36.41
C ALA A 218 -6.51 14.08 37.25
N MET A 219 -5.51 13.22 37.02
CA MET A 219 -4.15 13.49 37.42
C MET A 219 -3.51 14.40 36.35
N SER A 220 -3.86 15.70 36.33
CA SER A 220 -3.32 16.61 35.31
C SER A 220 -2.02 17.29 35.76
N GLU A 221 -1.07 17.28 34.83
CA GLU A 221 0.12 18.13 34.68
C GLU A 221 1.45 17.70 35.31
N THR A 222 1.51 16.67 36.15
CA THR A 222 2.79 16.01 36.45
C THR A 222 2.59 14.51 36.70
N PRO A 223 3.19 13.63 35.90
CA PRO A 223 3.24 12.20 36.19
C PRO A 223 3.73 11.91 37.61
N GLY A 224 3.08 11.00 38.32
CA GLY A 224 3.37 10.69 39.71
C GLY A 224 2.39 9.67 40.28
N THR A 225 2.73 9.10 41.45
CA THR A 225 1.91 8.11 42.14
C THR A 225 0.95 8.77 43.11
N LEU A 226 -0.35 8.59 42.89
CA LEU A 226 -1.41 8.87 43.85
C LEU A 226 -1.52 7.70 44.82
N ARG A 227 -1.57 7.93 46.14
CA ARG A 227 -1.86 6.86 47.11
C ARG A 227 -3.21 7.05 47.75
N VAL A 228 -4.17 6.19 47.43
CA VAL A 228 -5.48 6.12 48.05
C VAL A 228 -5.42 5.14 49.22
N ASP A 229 -5.49 5.62 50.45
CA ASP A 229 -5.77 4.74 51.59
C ASP A 229 -7.26 4.31 51.55
N GLY A 230 -7.59 3.04 51.79
CA GLY A 230 -8.99 2.56 51.72
C GLY A 230 -9.52 2.27 50.30
N LYS A 231 -10.84 2.40 50.08
CA LYS A 231 -11.52 1.95 48.85
C LYS A 231 -11.66 3.07 47.81
N LEU A 232 -11.21 2.81 46.58
CA LEU A 232 -11.46 3.65 45.40
C LEU A 232 -12.75 3.19 44.69
N THR A 233 -13.71 4.10 44.43
CA THR A 233 -14.91 3.78 43.63
C THR A 233 -15.13 4.80 42.52
N LEU A 234 -14.96 4.37 41.27
CA LEU A 234 -15.28 5.13 40.07
C LEU A 234 -16.67 4.70 39.56
N LYS A 235 -17.59 5.65 39.38
CA LYS A 235 -18.96 5.38 38.91
C LYS A 235 -19.04 5.47 37.38
N LYS A 236 -20.17 5.04 36.80
CA LYS A 236 -20.38 4.96 35.33
C LYS A 236 -20.15 6.29 34.58
N ASN A 237 -20.39 7.44 35.22
CA ASN A 237 -20.22 8.76 34.60
C ASN A 237 -18.90 9.44 35.02
N THR A 238 -17.98 8.68 35.62
CA THR A 238 -16.65 9.17 36.01
C THR A 238 -15.67 8.94 34.87
N THR A 239 -14.84 9.94 34.57
CA THR A 239 -13.67 9.79 33.70
C THR A 239 -12.43 9.74 34.55
N PHE A 240 -11.65 8.66 34.45
CA PHE A 240 -10.32 8.52 35.04
C PHE A 240 -9.28 8.91 34.00
N ALA A 241 -8.60 10.04 34.19
CA ALA A 241 -7.61 10.54 33.25
C ALA A 241 -6.18 10.27 33.72
N VAL A 242 -5.39 9.60 32.87
CA VAL A 242 -3.97 9.29 33.06
C VAL A 242 -3.15 9.99 31.98
N GLN A 243 -1.96 10.44 32.35
CA GLN A 243 -0.98 11.01 31.44
C GLN A 243 0.29 10.16 31.42
N LEU A 244 0.75 9.81 30.21
CA LEU A 244 1.99 9.09 29.96
C LEU A 244 3.06 10.07 29.46
N ALA A 245 4.21 10.16 30.14
CA ALA A 245 5.30 11.06 29.73
C ALA A 245 6.59 10.32 29.37
N SER A 246 6.81 9.13 29.92
CA SER A 246 7.84 8.18 29.50
C SER A 246 7.51 6.78 30.03
N PRO A 247 8.23 5.72 29.63
CA PRO A 247 8.05 4.37 30.18
C PRO A 247 8.32 4.26 31.69
N THR A 248 9.00 5.25 32.27
CA THR A 248 9.34 5.28 33.70
C THR A 248 8.67 6.43 34.46
N PHE A 249 7.94 7.29 33.76
CA PHE A 249 7.31 8.48 34.32
C PHE A 249 5.92 8.68 33.72
N TYR A 250 4.91 8.18 34.43
CA TYR A 250 3.51 8.21 34.04
C TYR A 250 2.60 8.29 35.28
N GLY A 251 1.33 8.63 35.09
CA GLY A 251 0.36 8.69 36.18
C GLY A 251 0.00 7.30 36.71
N GLN A 252 0.09 7.10 38.02
CA GLN A 252 -0.24 5.83 38.68
C GLN A 252 -1.11 6.07 39.91
N VAL A 253 -2.00 5.12 40.23
CA VAL A 253 -2.77 5.11 41.47
C VAL A 253 -2.50 3.84 42.26
N HIS A 254 -1.99 3.98 43.47
CA HIS A 254 -1.84 2.88 44.44
C HIS A 254 -2.95 2.98 45.47
N VAL A 255 -3.79 1.95 45.55
CA VAL A 255 -4.93 1.85 46.47
C VAL A 255 -4.58 0.86 47.58
N ASN A 256 -4.39 1.35 48.80
CA ASN A 256 -4.23 0.55 50.02
C ASN A 256 -5.61 0.06 50.51
N GLY A 257 -6.29 -0.69 49.65
CA GLY A 257 -7.66 -1.18 49.75
C GLY A 257 -8.16 -1.74 48.42
N SER A 258 -9.47 -1.74 48.16
CA SER A 258 -10.03 -2.26 46.90
C SER A 258 -10.34 -1.14 45.90
N ALA A 259 -10.23 -1.43 44.60
CA ALA A 259 -10.60 -0.50 43.53
C ALA A 259 -11.84 -1.01 42.78
N ASN A 260 -12.91 -0.23 42.76
CA ASN A 260 -14.13 -0.50 42.00
C ASN A 260 -14.18 0.42 40.77
N LEU A 261 -14.13 -0.14 39.58
CA LEU A 261 -13.97 0.59 38.32
C LEU A 261 -15.25 0.54 37.48
N ALA A 262 -15.63 1.72 36.96
CA ALA A 262 -16.65 1.92 35.94
C ALA A 262 -16.34 3.22 35.18
N GLY A 263 -17.10 3.51 34.12
CA GLY A 263 -17.00 4.77 33.38
C GLY A 263 -15.88 4.79 32.35
N THR A 264 -15.26 5.95 32.13
CA THR A 264 -14.32 6.18 31.02
C THR A 264 -12.88 6.23 31.51
N LEU A 265 -11.97 5.50 30.85
CA LEU A 265 -10.52 5.71 30.97
C LEU A 265 -10.08 6.68 29.87
N SER A 266 -9.37 7.74 30.24
CA SER A 266 -8.84 8.73 29.31
C SER A 266 -7.34 8.82 29.40
N VAL A 267 -6.66 8.61 28.27
CA VAL A 267 -5.20 8.54 28.21
C VAL A 267 -4.65 9.66 27.33
N SER A 268 -3.72 10.42 27.91
CA SER A 268 -3.03 11.55 27.27
C SER A 268 -1.52 11.38 27.31
N TYR A 269 -0.83 12.03 26.38
CA TYR A 269 0.63 11.93 26.22
C TYR A 269 1.25 13.30 26.43
N ALA A 270 2.33 13.35 27.22
CA ALA A 270 3.03 14.60 27.55
C ALA A 270 4.39 14.69 26.88
N ASN A 271 4.92 15.91 26.76
CA ASN A 271 6.30 16.20 26.33
C ASN A 271 6.68 15.61 24.96
N GLY A 272 5.70 15.38 24.06
CA GLY A 272 5.95 14.73 22.78
C GLY A 272 6.36 13.26 22.91
N PHE A 273 5.93 12.58 23.99
CA PHE A 273 6.21 11.16 24.19
C PHE A 273 5.62 10.30 23.06
N GLU A 274 6.50 9.69 22.29
CA GLU A 274 6.16 8.68 21.28
C GLU A 274 6.17 7.28 21.92
N VAL A 275 5.05 6.57 21.82
CA VAL A 275 4.97 5.20 22.31
C VAL A 275 5.62 4.22 21.35
N GLN A 276 5.99 3.07 21.89
CA GLN A 276 6.51 1.94 21.14
C GLN A 276 5.71 0.68 21.47
N ARG A 277 5.55 -0.21 20.49
CA ARG A 277 4.87 -1.49 20.69
C ARG A 277 5.49 -2.28 21.86
N GLY A 278 4.65 -2.95 22.63
CA GLY A 278 5.05 -3.74 23.81
C GLY A 278 5.35 -2.91 25.07
N GLN A 279 5.28 -1.57 25.02
CA GLN A 279 5.34 -0.76 26.24
C GLN A 279 4.09 -1.02 27.09
N SER A 280 4.30 -1.16 28.40
CA SER A 280 3.23 -1.36 29.37
C SER A 280 3.32 -0.36 30.53
N PHE A 281 2.17 0.03 31.06
CA PHE A 281 2.05 1.03 32.12
C PHE A 281 1.06 0.53 33.19
N ASP A 282 1.53 0.36 34.42
CA ASP A 282 0.68 0.03 35.57
C ASP A 282 -0.02 1.29 36.10
N ILE A 283 -1.28 1.49 35.71
CA ILE A 283 -1.99 2.74 36.01
C ILE A 283 -2.78 2.68 37.32
N ILE A 284 -3.13 1.48 37.80
CA ILE A 284 -3.84 1.26 39.07
C ILE A 284 -3.33 -0.03 39.70
N HIS A 285 -2.81 0.05 40.91
CA HIS A 285 -2.50 -1.10 41.77
C HIS A 285 -3.35 -1.04 43.04
N ALA A 286 -4.04 -2.10 43.44
CA ALA A 286 -4.95 -2.17 44.58
C ALA A 286 -4.69 -3.39 45.47
N GLU A 287 -4.33 -3.18 46.74
CA GLU A 287 -3.94 -4.24 47.70
C GLU A 287 -5.05 -5.28 47.97
N ASN A 288 -6.31 -4.85 48.00
CA ASN A 288 -7.48 -5.73 48.20
C ASN A 288 -8.25 -6.01 46.90
N GLY A 289 -7.60 -5.83 45.75
CA GLY A 289 -8.07 -6.24 44.44
C GLY A 289 -8.86 -5.19 43.64
N VAL A 290 -8.95 -5.44 42.34
CA VAL A 290 -9.66 -4.64 41.34
C VAL A 290 -10.97 -5.32 40.96
N ASN A 291 -12.08 -4.59 41.05
CA ASN A 291 -13.42 -5.05 40.70
C ASN A 291 -14.01 -4.15 39.60
N GLY A 292 -14.59 -4.77 38.55
CA GLY A 292 -15.15 -4.04 37.41
C GLY A 292 -14.11 -3.62 36.38
N GLN A 293 -14.57 -2.92 35.34
CA GLN A 293 -13.76 -2.48 34.19
C GLN A 293 -14.27 -1.11 33.70
N PHE A 294 -13.41 -0.33 33.06
CA PHE A 294 -13.84 0.85 32.32
C PHE A 294 -14.70 0.44 31.13
N SER A 295 -15.83 1.11 30.93
CA SER A 295 -16.75 0.86 29.82
C SER A 295 -16.34 1.55 28.52
N THR A 296 -15.46 2.54 28.59
CA THR A 296 -15.00 3.31 27.44
C THR A 296 -13.53 3.67 27.61
N LEU A 297 -12.77 3.54 26.54
CA LEU A 297 -11.40 4.02 26.45
C LEU A 297 -11.36 5.21 25.49
N THR A 298 -10.73 6.30 25.92
CA THR A 298 -10.38 7.42 25.06
C THR A 298 -8.87 7.55 25.05
N ASP A 299 -8.29 7.50 23.87
CA ASP A 299 -6.85 7.54 23.66
C ASP A 299 -6.53 8.62 22.62
N SER A 300 -5.72 9.59 23.03
CA SER A 300 -5.30 10.69 22.16
C SER A 300 -4.20 10.28 21.15
N HIS A 301 -3.50 9.16 21.35
CA HIS A 301 -2.47 8.65 20.44
C HIS A 301 -3.02 7.66 19.41
N ALA A 302 -3.97 6.79 19.78
CA ALA A 302 -4.59 5.80 18.87
C ALA A 302 -5.45 6.40 17.73
N THR A 303 -5.43 7.70 17.50
CA THR A 303 -6.23 8.33 16.43
C THR A 303 -5.51 8.44 15.09
N GLY A 304 -4.22 8.11 15.02
CA GLY A 304 -3.41 8.40 13.83
C GLY A 304 -2.52 7.28 13.31
N THR A 305 -2.13 6.27 14.11
CA THR A 305 -1.11 5.28 13.73
C THR A 305 -1.60 3.84 13.89
N LEU A 306 -0.77 2.86 13.50
CA LEU A 306 -1.03 1.43 13.73
C LEU A 306 -0.89 1.01 15.19
N LEU A 307 -0.34 1.86 16.05
CA LEU A 307 -0.23 1.55 17.48
C LEU A 307 -1.56 1.83 18.18
N THR A 308 -2.07 0.81 18.85
CA THR A 308 -3.33 0.87 19.60
C THR A 308 -3.09 0.64 21.08
N LEU A 309 -3.96 1.20 21.92
CA LEU A 309 -3.86 1.03 23.37
C LEU A 309 -4.83 -0.06 23.85
N GLY A 310 -4.27 -1.14 24.38
CA GLY A 310 -5.00 -2.18 25.09
C GLY A 310 -5.10 -1.90 26.59
N VAL A 311 -6.16 -2.38 27.23
CA VAL A 311 -6.33 -2.32 28.69
C VAL A 311 -6.48 -3.75 29.21
N SER A 312 -5.62 -4.13 30.14
CA SER A 312 -5.63 -5.45 30.79
C SER A 312 -5.94 -5.31 32.28
N TYR A 313 -6.89 -6.11 32.77
CA TYR A 313 -7.31 -6.12 34.16
C TYR A 313 -6.85 -7.41 34.82
N ARG A 314 -6.04 -7.29 35.86
CA ARG A 314 -5.57 -8.41 36.70
C ARG A 314 -6.19 -8.30 38.10
N THR A 315 -5.94 -9.30 38.94
CA THR A 315 -6.51 -9.36 40.30
C THR A 315 -6.27 -8.10 41.12
N HIS A 316 -5.06 -7.51 41.05
CA HIS A 316 -4.67 -6.33 41.82
C HIS A 316 -4.33 -5.12 40.95
N ASP A 317 -4.31 -5.27 39.61
CA ASP A 317 -3.70 -4.27 38.74
C ASP A 317 -4.56 -3.95 37.51
N VAL A 318 -4.41 -2.73 37.00
CA VAL A 318 -4.86 -2.33 35.66
C VAL A 318 -3.66 -1.85 34.86
N TYR A 319 -3.34 -2.56 33.78
CA TYR A 319 -2.25 -2.21 32.88
C TYR A 319 -2.79 -1.65 31.57
N LEU A 320 -2.11 -0.63 31.07
CA LEU A 320 -2.15 -0.23 29.68
C LEU A 320 -1.04 -0.95 28.92
N GLU A 321 -1.30 -1.39 27.70
CA GLU A 321 -0.31 -2.00 26.81
C GLU A 321 -0.43 -1.40 25.41
N ILE A 322 0.70 -1.05 24.80
CA ILE A 322 0.75 -0.57 23.42
C ILE A 322 0.84 -1.77 22.49
N LEU A 323 -0.24 -2.02 21.78
CA LEU A 323 -0.42 -3.17 20.88
C LEU A 323 -0.19 -2.76 19.43
N GLN A 324 0.37 -3.69 18.65
CA GLN A 324 0.43 -3.56 17.20
C GLN A 324 -0.97 -3.80 16.59
N GLY A 325 -1.48 -2.81 15.86
CA GLY A 325 -2.58 -2.98 14.93
C GLY A 325 -2.15 -3.66 13.63
N SER A 326 -3.07 -4.38 13.00
CA SER A 326 -2.76 -5.18 11.80
C SER A 326 -2.55 -4.32 10.56
N PHE A 327 -1.44 -4.56 9.85
CA PHE A 327 -1.13 -3.99 8.54
C PHE A 327 -2.12 -4.46 7.48
N ALA A 328 -2.62 -5.70 7.59
CA ALA A 328 -3.57 -6.30 6.65
C ALA A 328 -5.04 -5.91 6.87
N SER A 329 -5.37 -5.29 8.02
CA SER A 329 -6.76 -4.97 8.40
C SER A 329 -7.17 -3.54 8.03
N LEU A 330 -6.30 -2.78 7.36
CA LEU A 330 -6.62 -1.45 6.88
C LEU A 330 -7.68 -1.50 5.76
N PRO A 331 -8.58 -0.50 5.67
CA PRO A 331 -9.57 -0.44 4.61
C PRO A 331 -8.92 -0.18 3.24
N ASP A 332 -9.60 -0.62 2.18
CA ASP A 332 -9.29 -0.29 0.77
C ASP A 332 -7.91 -0.71 0.23
N LEU A 333 -7.19 -1.59 0.92
CA LEU A 333 -5.91 -2.12 0.46
C LEU A 333 -6.00 -2.80 -0.91
N THR A 334 -4.97 -2.64 -1.72
CA THR A 334 -4.78 -3.42 -2.95
C THR A 334 -4.41 -4.87 -2.62
N PRO A 335 -4.63 -5.83 -3.53
CA PRO A 335 -4.14 -7.20 -3.36
C PRO A 335 -2.65 -7.30 -2.99
N ASN A 336 -1.78 -6.50 -3.61
CA ASN A 336 -0.34 -6.46 -3.31
C ASN A 336 -0.08 -5.90 -1.89
N GLN A 337 -0.71 -4.79 -1.53
CA GLN A 337 -0.58 -4.21 -0.18
C GLN A 337 -1.07 -5.18 0.89
N LEU A 338 -2.18 -5.88 0.65
CA LEU A 338 -2.69 -6.91 1.55
C LEU A 338 -1.72 -8.08 1.71
N SER A 339 -1.07 -8.51 0.62
CA SER A 339 -0.07 -9.57 0.63
C SER A 339 1.12 -9.20 1.53
N VAL A 340 1.67 -7.99 1.33
CA VAL A 340 2.76 -7.45 2.15
C VAL A 340 2.32 -7.24 3.59
N GLY A 341 1.14 -6.66 3.81
CA GLY A 341 0.59 -6.39 5.14
C GLY A 341 0.41 -7.66 5.96
N ARG A 342 -0.06 -8.75 5.34
CA ARG A 342 -0.15 -10.06 6.01
C ARG A 342 1.21 -10.59 6.41
N GLU A 343 2.21 -10.40 5.56
CA GLU A 343 3.55 -10.83 5.90
C GLU A 343 4.15 -10.02 7.04
N LEU A 344 3.95 -8.70 7.05
CA LEU A 344 4.35 -7.83 8.16
C LEU A 344 3.66 -8.21 9.48
N ASP A 345 2.37 -8.54 9.44
CA ASP A 345 1.64 -9.05 10.60
C ASP A 345 2.26 -10.35 11.14
N ASN A 346 2.74 -11.24 10.26
CA ASN A 346 3.41 -12.48 10.66
C ASN A 346 4.78 -12.23 11.32
N VAL A 347 5.49 -11.17 10.91
CA VAL A 347 6.87 -10.90 11.35
C VAL A 347 6.99 -9.79 12.39
N VAL A 348 5.90 -9.17 12.85
CA VAL A 348 5.92 -8.03 13.78
C VAL A 348 6.77 -8.26 15.04
N ASN A 349 6.81 -9.50 15.54
CA ASN A 349 7.57 -9.89 16.73
C ASN A 349 8.97 -10.46 16.42
N ASP A 350 9.38 -10.50 15.15
CA ASP A 350 10.72 -10.96 14.76
C ASP A 350 11.74 -9.81 14.90
N HIS A 351 12.72 -10.02 15.77
CA HIS A 351 13.79 -9.06 16.04
C HIS A 351 14.54 -8.59 14.78
N ARG A 352 14.59 -9.40 13.71
CA ARG A 352 15.30 -9.07 12.46
C ARG A 352 14.64 -7.96 11.66
N VAL A 353 13.34 -7.75 11.82
CA VAL A 353 12.57 -6.66 11.18
C VAL A 353 12.22 -5.55 12.17
N SER A 354 12.75 -5.57 13.40
CA SER A 354 12.44 -4.57 14.43
C SER A 354 12.56 -3.13 13.93
N THR A 355 13.67 -2.78 13.28
CA THR A 355 13.87 -1.43 12.71
C THR A 355 12.85 -1.07 11.63
N LEU A 356 12.44 -2.04 10.80
CA LEU A 356 11.42 -1.83 9.77
C LEU A 356 10.07 -1.53 10.42
N ILE A 357 9.64 -2.38 11.36
CA ILE A 357 8.38 -2.20 12.08
C ILE A 357 8.40 -0.89 12.88
N ASP A 358 9.51 -0.53 13.54
CA ASP A 358 9.65 0.74 14.27
C ASP A 358 9.47 1.98 13.37
N HIS A 359 9.84 1.91 12.09
CA HIS A 359 9.59 3.00 11.14
C HIS A 359 8.12 3.03 10.71
N LEU A 360 7.54 1.87 10.42
CA LEU A 360 6.15 1.76 10.02
C LEU A 360 5.20 2.19 11.15
N ASP A 361 5.53 1.91 12.41
CA ASP A 361 4.76 2.29 13.60
C ASP A 361 4.62 3.81 13.78
N ARG A 362 5.53 4.59 13.19
CA ARG A 362 5.51 6.07 13.23
C ARG A 362 4.67 6.69 12.11
N LEU A 363 4.27 5.90 11.11
CA LEU A 363 3.47 6.40 10.00
C LEU A 363 2.03 6.68 10.44
N GLN A 364 1.43 7.70 9.83
CA GLN A 364 -0.01 7.86 9.93
C GLN A 364 -0.70 6.72 9.16
N LEU A 365 -1.87 6.28 9.61
CA LEU A 365 -2.65 5.19 9.00
C LEU A 365 -2.85 5.39 7.49
N ASN A 366 -3.00 6.65 7.07
CA ASN A 366 -3.22 7.03 5.68
C ASN A 366 -1.97 6.84 4.80
N ASP A 367 -0.78 6.86 5.40
CA ASP A 367 0.50 6.73 4.70
C ASP A 367 0.97 5.28 4.63
N VAL A 368 0.45 4.39 5.49
CA VAL A 368 0.81 2.96 5.53
C VAL A 368 0.64 2.27 4.17
N PRO A 369 -0.48 2.41 3.42
CA PRO A 369 -0.61 1.75 2.12
C PRO A 369 0.52 2.11 1.14
N SER A 370 0.94 3.37 1.12
CA SER A 370 2.06 3.81 0.27
C SER A 370 3.40 3.20 0.71
N ALA A 371 3.59 2.98 2.01
CA ALA A 371 4.75 2.28 2.53
C ALA A 371 4.73 0.79 2.15
N LEU A 372 3.56 0.15 2.14
CA LEU A 372 3.39 -1.23 1.68
C LEU A 372 3.73 -1.36 0.18
N ASP A 373 3.33 -0.40 -0.65
CA ASP A 373 3.72 -0.35 -2.08
C ASP A 373 5.24 -0.23 -2.25
N ARG A 374 5.94 0.49 -1.37
CA ARG A 374 7.42 0.58 -1.40
C ARG A 374 8.12 -0.72 -1.01
N ILE A 375 7.45 -1.60 -0.27
CA ILE A 375 7.98 -2.92 0.07
C ILE A 375 7.67 -3.90 -1.08
N ALA A 376 6.47 -3.83 -1.66
CA ALA A 376 6.03 -4.66 -2.75
C ALA A 376 6.95 -4.54 -4.00
N PRO A 377 7.41 -5.66 -4.59
CA PRO A 377 8.29 -5.64 -5.77
C PRO A 377 7.55 -5.87 -7.10
N GLU A 378 6.28 -5.47 -7.22
CA GLU A 378 5.46 -5.81 -8.39
C GLU A 378 5.99 -5.27 -9.71
N GLU A 379 6.73 -4.17 -9.67
CA GLU A 379 7.38 -3.58 -10.85
C GLU A 379 8.44 -4.52 -11.47
N LEU A 380 9.03 -5.42 -10.68
CA LEU A 380 10.01 -6.41 -11.18
C LEU A 380 9.36 -7.52 -12.01
N THR A 381 8.03 -7.64 -12.01
CA THR A 381 7.32 -8.51 -12.95
C THR A 381 7.51 -8.07 -14.41
N SER A 382 7.93 -6.81 -14.63
CA SER A 382 8.33 -6.30 -15.94
C SER A 382 9.34 -7.22 -16.63
N ILE A 383 10.24 -7.88 -15.88
CA ILE A 383 11.23 -8.84 -16.38
C ILE A 383 10.60 -9.90 -17.30
N PHE A 384 9.46 -10.46 -16.90
CA PHE A 384 8.77 -11.48 -17.68
C PHE A 384 8.15 -10.89 -18.94
N THR A 385 7.55 -9.71 -18.83
CA THR A 385 7.03 -8.98 -19.99
C THR A 385 8.14 -8.65 -21.00
N MET A 386 9.33 -8.26 -20.53
CA MET A 386 10.47 -7.95 -21.40
C MET A 386 10.91 -9.16 -22.21
N GLY A 387 11.11 -10.30 -21.54
CA GLY A 387 11.57 -11.53 -22.20
C GLY A 387 10.59 -11.93 -23.30
N VAL A 388 9.30 -11.95 -22.98
CA VAL A 388 8.25 -12.30 -23.95
C VAL A 388 8.13 -11.29 -25.10
N ALA A 389 8.34 -10.00 -24.86
CA ALA A 389 8.31 -8.97 -25.91
C ALA A 389 9.48 -9.12 -26.90
N VAL A 390 10.70 -9.30 -26.39
CA VAL A 390 11.88 -9.51 -27.25
C VAL A 390 11.77 -10.80 -28.06
N ASP A 391 11.25 -11.86 -27.45
CA ASP A 391 11.02 -13.14 -28.16
C ASP A 391 10.02 -12.98 -29.30
N LYS A 392 8.99 -12.15 -29.14
CA LYS A 392 8.06 -11.83 -30.22
C LYS A 392 8.77 -11.18 -31.41
N VAL A 393 9.63 -10.19 -31.18
CA VAL A 393 10.39 -9.53 -32.26
C VAL A 393 11.29 -10.54 -32.99
N GLN A 394 11.93 -11.44 -32.26
CA GLN A 394 12.75 -12.50 -32.84
C GLN A 394 11.91 -13.49 -33.68
N VAL A 395 10.73 -13.88 -33.18
CA VAL A 395 9.76 -14.70 -33.92
C VAL A 395 9.37 -14.04 -35.23
N ASP A 396 9.03 -12.76 -35.23
CA ASP A 396 8.63 -12.02 -36.44
C ASP A 396 9.78 -11.94 -37.46
N ASN A 397 11.02 -11.78 -36.98
CA ASN A 397 12.22 -11.79 -37.83
C ASN A 397 12.43 -13.16 -38.50
N ILE A 398 12.29 -14.26 -37.76
CA ILE A 398 12.46 -15.61 -38.29
C ILE A 398 11.31 -16.01 -39.22
N GLN A 399 10.06 -15.66 -38.90
CA GLN A 399 8.93 -15.90 -39.81
C GLN A 399 9.12 -15.18 -41.15
N ARG A 400 9.53 -13.91 -41.11
CA ARG A 400 9.89 -13.17 -42.32
C ARG A 400 11.05 -13.82 -43.05
N ARG A 401 12.13 -14.21 -42.36
CA ARG A 401 13.26 -14.91 -43.00
C ARG A 401 12.81 -16.19 -43.71
N ASN A 402 11.94 -16.97 -43.09
CA ASN A 402 11.38 -18.17 -43.69
C ASN A 402 10.52 -17.84 -44.92
N GLU A 403 9.63 -16.85 -44.84
CA GLU A 403 8.86 -16.36 -45.98
C GLU A 403 9.75 -15.93 -47.15
N GLU A 404 10.85 -15.27 -46.84
CA GLU A 404 11.82 -14.85 -47.83
C GLU A 404 12.55 -16.02 -48.50
N ILE A 405 12.90 -17.07 -47.76
CA ILE A 405 13.46 -18.31 -48.33
C ILE A 405 12.44 -18.97 -49.27
N ARG A 406 11.16 -19.00 -48.90
CA ARG A 406 10.07 -19.51 -49.76
C ARG A 406 9.90 -18.67 -51.01
N ALA A 407 9.96 -17.35 -50.88
CA ALA A 407 9.85 -16.44 -52.02
C ALA A 407 11.10 -16.48 -52.92
N GLY A 408 12.29 -16.64 -52.34
CA GLY A 408 13.56 -16.84 -53.05
C GLY A 408 13.65 -18.18 -53.78
N SER A 409 12.97 -19.21 -53.28
CA SER A 409 12.79 -20.48 -54.00
C SER A 409 11.97 -20.37 -55.27
N SER A 410 11.07 -19.39 -55.38
CA SER A 410 10.36 -19.10 -56.64
C SER A 410 11.12 -18.16 -57.56
N GLY A 411 12.31 -17.69 -57.15
CA GLY A 411 12.89 -16.47 -57.69
C GLY A 411 11.98 -15.26 -57.44
N PHE A 412 12.52 -14.05 -57.54
CA PHE A 412 11.67 -12.95 -57.98
C PHE A 412 11.18 -13.33 -59.37
N SER A 413 9.90 -13.69 -59.50
CA SER A 413 9.34 -14.09 -60.78
C SER A 413 9.16 -12.84 -61.64
N ALA A 414 10.20 -12.52 -62.40
CA ALA A 414 10.05 -11.68 -63.58
C ALA A 414 9.10 -12.32 -64.63
N ALA A 415 8.80 -13.63 -64.51
CA ALA A 415 7.94 -14.36 -65.44
C ALA A 415 6.48 -13.90 -65.37
N GLY A 416 5.99 -13.45 -64.21
CA GLY A 416 4.67 -12.81 -64.08
C GLY A 416 4.66 -11.31 -64.42
N LEU A 417 5.84 -10.71 -64.54
CA LEU A 417 6.07 -9.31 -64.95
C LEU A 417 6.52 -9.22 -66.42
N ALA A 418 6.46 -10.33 -67.15
CA ALA A 418 6.53 -10.29 -68.60
C ALA A 418 5.31 -9.50 -69.06
N MET A 419 5.54 -8.26 -69.51
CA MET A 419 4.55 -7.57 -70.31
C MET A 419 4.14 -8.55 -71.41
N GLN A 420 2.84 -8.80 -71.56
CA GLN A 420 2.26 -9.11 -72.87
C GLN A 420 2.47 -7.88 -73.76
N GLY A 421 3.73 -7.59 -74.08
CA GLY A 421 4.07 -6.77 -75.21
C GLY A 421 3.89 -7.66 -76.41
N THR A 422 2.85 -7.40 -77.19
CA THR A 422 2.91 -7.57 -78.63
C THR A 422 4.19 -6.90 -79.13
N GLY A 423 5.29 -7.66 -79.17
CA GLY A 423 6.44 -7.28 -79.97
C GLY A 423 5.95 -7.08 -81.40
N PRO A 424 6.43 -6.07 -82.15
CA PRO A 424 6.04 -5.91 -83.54
C PRO A 424 6.40 -7.19 -84.29
N GLY A 425 5.38 -7.96 -84.66
CA GLY A 425 5.52 -9.10 -85.54
C GLY A 425 5.98 -8.60 -86.90
N TYR A 426 7.26 -8.79 -87.21
CA TYR A 426 7.74 -8.72 -88.59
C TYR A 426 7.42 -10.05 -89.28
N SER A 427 6.13 -10.27 -89.57
CA SER A 427 5.69 -11.21 -90.60
C SER A 427 5.20 -10.42 -91.80
N GLY A 428 6.15 -9.79 -92.50
CA GLY A 428 5.92 -9.13 -93.78
C GLY A 428 6.43 -10.03 -94.90
N THR A 429 5.53 -10.79 -95.52
CA THR A 429 5.77 -11.42 -96.83
C THR A 429 5.87 -10.31 -97.88
N PHE A 430 7.08 -9.94 -98.29
CA PHE A 430 7.33 -9.25 -99.55
C PHE A 430 8.66 -9.75 -100.13
N GLY A 431 8.58 -10.39 -101.30
CA GLY A 431 9.66 -11.21 -101.84
C GLY A 431 10.78 -10.41 -102.51
N ILE A 432 12.00 -10.94 -102.40
CA ILE A 432 12.99 -11.03 -103.47
C ILE A 432 13.67 -12.40 -103.34
N ASN A 433 13.53 -13.19 -104.39
CA ASN A 433 14.27 -14.41 -104.64
C ASN A 433 15.67 -14.01 -105.12
N THR A 434 16.66 -13.95 -104.23
CA THR A 434 18.07 -13.99 -104.63
C THR A 434 18.80 -14.92 -103.69
N GLY A 435 18.80 -16.20 -104.05
CA GLY A 435 19.82 -17.11 -103.59
C GLY A 435 21.18 -16.55 -103.98
N VAL A 436 22.06 -16.40 -103.00
CA VAL A 436 23.49 -16.43 -103.23
C VAL A 436 24.01 -17.57 -102.38
N ALA A 437 24.08 -18.73 -103.01
CA ALA A 437 24.91 -19.83 -102.55
C ALA A 437 26.36 -19.32 -102.50
N GLY A 438 26.96 -19.34 -101.32
CA GLY A 438 28.41 -19.19 -101.18
C GLY A 438 29.12 -20.40 -101.79
N PRO A 439 30.15 -20.22 -102.62
CA PRO A 439 30.86 -21.32 -103.26
C PRO A 439 31.83 -21.97 -102.27
N ASN A 440 31.70 -23.30 -102.11
CA ASN A 440 32.68 -24.23 -101.53
C ASN A 440 33.16 -23.96 -100.09
N GLY A 441 32.60 -24.70 -99.14
CA GLY A 441 33.20 -24.93 -97.84
C GLY A 441 32.50 -26.04 -97.08
N ASN A 442 33.02 -27.27 -97.19
CA ASN A 442 32.73 -28.32 -96.23
C ASN A 442 33.26 -27.86 -94.87
N ASP A 443 32.39 -27.42 -93.98
CA ASP A 443 32.67 -27.34 -92.55
C ASP A 443 31.44 -27.85 -91.81
N GLY A 444 31.45 -29.15 -91.54
CA GLY A 444 30.55 -29.80 -90.60
C GLY A 444 30.80 -29.29 -89.18
N LYS A 445 30.36 -28.06 -88.90
CA LYS A 445 30.20 -27.60 -87.54
C LYS A 445 28.80 -28.00 -87.10
N GLU A 446 28.74 -29.19 -86.50
CA GLU A 446 27.70 -29.45 -85.52
C GLU A 446 27.58 -28.21 -84.63
N SER A 447 26.40 -27.61 -84.61
CA SER A 447 26.04 -26.67 -83.57
C SER A 447 26.22 -27.41 -82.26
N LYS A 448 27.32 -27.13 -81.53
CA LYS A 448 27.42 -27.53 -80.13
C LYS A 448 26.18 -26.96 -79.47
N GLU A 449 25.25 -27.83 -79.09
CA GLU A 449 24.19 -27.46 -78.19
C GLU A 449 24.87 -26.77 -77.01
N MET A 450 24.56 -25.49 -76.84
CA MET A 450 25.02 -24.75 -75.68
C MET A 450 24.34 -25.45 -74.51
N LYS A 451 25.11 -26.28 -73.79
CA LYS A 451 24.67 -26.89 -72.54
C LYS A 451 24.25 -25.71 -71.67
N THR A 452 22.95 -25.51 -71.51
CA THR A 452 22.39 -24.48 -70.64
C THR A 452 22.98 -24.79 -69.28
N VAL A 453 23.96 -24.00 -68.84
CA VAL A 453 24.45 -24.07 -67.47
C VAL A 453 23.22 -23.74 -66.65
N ALA A 454 22.67 -24.75 -65.96
CA ALA A 454 21.59 -24.52 -65.02
C ALA A 454 22.05 -23.37 -64.11
N PRO A 455 21.25 -22.30 -63.96
CA PRO A 455 21.66 -21.16 -63.14
C PRO A 455 22.09 -21.70 -61.78
N GLU A 456 23.25 -21.25 -61.31
CA GLU A 456 23.85 -21.67 -60.04
C GLU A 456 22.78 -21.60 -58.94
N GLU A 457 22.36 -22.76 -58.41
CA GLU A 457 21.36 -22.78 -57.35
C GLU A 457 21.97 -22.14 -56.10
N LYS A 458 21.49 -20.92 -55.76
CA LYS A 458 21.89 -20.19 -54.57
C LYS A 458 21.33 -20.90 -53.34
N ARG A 459 22.12 -21.80 -52.78
CA ARG A 459 21.70 -22.67 -51.67
C ARG A 459 22.05 -22.09 -50.32
N TRP A 460 22.97 -21.12 -50.25
CA TRP A 460 23.33 -20.46 -49.00
C TRP A 460 22.67 -19.09 -48.91
N GLY A 461 22.21 -18.77 -47.70
CA GLY A 461 21.71 -17.46 -47.33
C GLY A 461 22.36 -16.97 -46.04
N ILE A 462 22.66 -15.68 -45.96
CA ILE A 462 23.07 -14.99 -44.74
C ILE A 462 22.20 -13.74 -44.60
N PHE A 463 21.78 -13.42 -43.38
CA PHE A 463 21.08 -12.18 -43.08
C PHE A 463 21.59 -11.50 -41.81
N LEU A 464 21.39 -10.20 -41.76
CA LEU A 464 21.57 -9.35 -40.58
C LEU A 464 20.36 -8.44 -40.44
N SER A 465 19.74 -8.47 -39.27
CA SER A 465 18.61 -7.62 -38.88
C SER A 465 19.01 -6.78 -37.67
N GLY A 466 18.76 -5.48 -37.70
CA GLY A 466 18.74 -4.63 -36.52
C GLY A 466 17.29 -4.35 -36.12
N THR A 467 17.03 -4.36 -34.81
CA THR A 467 15.68 -4.18 -34.24
C THR A 467 15.68 -3.10 -33.18
N GLY A 468 14.54 -2.40 -33.08
CA GLY A 468 14.21 -1.52 -31.98
C GLY A 468 12.74 -1.68 -31.63
N GLU A 469 12.43 -1.74 -30.34
CA GLU A 469 11.06 -1.88 -29.83
C GLU A 469 10.79 -0.87 -28.72
N TRP A 470 9.58 -0.32 -28.72
CA TRP A 470 9.04 0.48 -27.64
C TRP A 470 7.74 -0.15 -27.17
N LEU A 471 7.64 -0.35 -25.87
CA LEU A 471 6.51 -0.99 -25.21
C LEU A 471 6.10 -0.14 -24.01
N SER A 472 4.81 0.14 -23.89
CA SER A 472 4.22 0.76 -22.72
C SER A 472 3.20 -0.19 -22.08
N VAL A 473 3.31 -0.35 -20.76
CA VAL A 473 2.34 -1.05 -19.92
C VAL A 473 1.69 -0.04 -18.99
N ASN A 474 0.37 0.09 -19.07
CA ASN A 474 -0.37 1.03 -18.23
C ASN A 474 -0.52 0.50 -16.79
N ASP A 475 -0.72 1.40 -15.84
CA ASP A 475 -1.06 1.08 -14.46
C ASP A 475 -2.47 0.48 -14.33
N ASP A 476 -2.67 -0.25 -13.24
CA ASP A 476 -4.00 -0.62 -12.76
C ASP A 476 -4.14 -0.34 -11.26
N ARG A 477 -5.28 -0.73 -10.66
CA ARG A 477 -5.53 -0.48 -9.23
C ARG A 477 -4.52 -1.20 -8.31
N ASN A 478 -3.91 -2.31 -8.76
CA ASN A 478 -3.06 -3.16 -7.94
C ASN A 478 -1.56 -2.91 -8.15
N ALA A 479 -1.15 -2.54 -9.36
CA ALA A 479 0.24 -2.43 -9.74
C ALA A 479 0.48 -1.26 -10.69
N ARG A 480 1.68 -0.68 -10.58
CA ARG A 480 2.09 0.42 -11.43
C ARG A 480 2.56 -0.05 -12.81
N GLY A 481 2.30 0.79 -13.81
CA GLY A 481 2.79 0.62 -15.18
C GLY A 481 4.28 0.94 -15.33
N TYR A 482 4.82 0.66 -16.51
CA TYR A 482 6.22 0.87 -16.87
C TYR A 482 6.39 1.00 -18.37
N ASP A 483 7.47 1.67 -18.79
CA ASP A 483 7.86 1.82 -20.18
C ASP A 483 9.15 1.07 -20.47
N LEU A 484 9.20 0.39 -21.61
CA LEU A 484 10.29 -0.45 -22.03
C LEU A 484 10.79 -0.02 -23.40
N SER A 485 12.11 0.02 -23.54
CA SER A 485 12.79 0.15 -24.82
C SER A 485 13.78 -0.98 -24.99
N SER A 486 13.75 -1.65 -26.13
CA SER A 486 14.71 -2.68 -26.49
C SER A 486 15.39 -2.35 -27.83
N GLY A 487 16.63 -2.80 -27.96
CA GLY A 487 17.40 -2.66 -29.19
C GLY A 487 18.32 -3.86 -29.35
N GLY A 488 18.49 -4.32 -30.57
CA GLY A 488 19.29 -5.52 -30.80
C GLY A 488 19.64 -5.75 -32.25
N PHE A 489 20.35 -6.85 -32.47
CA PHE A 489 20.59 -7.36 -33.80
C PHE A 489 20.54 -8.89 -33.80
N THR A 490 20.14 -9.43 -34.94
CA THR A 490 20.08 -10.86 -35.22
C THR A 490 20.85 -11.12 -36.51
N VAL A 491 21.82 -12.02 -36.44
CA VAL A 491 22.52 -12.57 -37.60
C VAL A 491 22.09 -14.01 -37.80
N GLY A 492 21.99 -14.45 -39.04
CA GLY A 492 21.72 -15.86 -39.32
C GLY A 492 22.27 -16.34 -40.63
N VAL A 493 22.38 -17.66 -40.72
CA VAL A 493 22.81 -18.40 -41.90
C VAL A 493 21.84 -19.54 -42.14
N ASP A 494 21.48 -19.76 -43.39
CA ASP A 494 20.60 -20.85 -43.80
C ASP A 494 21.10 -21.56 -45.04
N TYR A 495 20.68 -22.81 -45.15
CA TYR A 495 20.99 -23.71 -46.25
C TYR A 495 19.73 -24.34 -46.81
N LYS A 496 19.56 -24.21 -48.13
CA LYS A 496 18.49 -24.85 -48.88
C LYS A 496 18.87 -26.30 -49.19
N VAL A 497 18.36 -27.21 -48.35
CA VAL A 497 18.62 -28.65 -48.45
C VAL A 497 18.02 -29.22 -49.74
N CYS A 498 16.80 -28.80 -50.10
CA CYS A 498 16.17 -29.12 -51.38
C CYS A 498 15.23 -27.98 -51.81
N PRO A 499 14.66 -27.98 -53.03
CA PRO A 499 13.86 -26.86 -53.54
C PRO A 499 12.73 -26.40 -52.62
N ASN A 500 12.20 -27.27 -51.77
CA ASN A 500 11.06 -27.05 -50.87
C ASN A 500 11.40 -27.10 -49.37
N PHE A 501 12.68 -27.18 -48.98
CA PHE A 501 13.08 -27.27 -47.58
C PHE A 501 14.41 -26.55 -47.30
N ALA A 502 14.42 -25.75 -46.24
CA ALA A 502 15.62 -25.07 -45.75
C ALA A 502 15.71 -25.14 -44.24
N VAL A 503 16.95 -25.08 -43.75
CA VAL A 503 17.29 -25.04 -42.33
C VAL A 503 18.29 -23.92 -42.09
N GLY A 504 18.28 -23.34 -40.90
CA GLY A 504 19.20 -22.28 -40.55
C GLY A 504 19.47 -22.15 -39.07
N LEU A 505 20.52 -21.36 -38.80
CA LEU A 505 21.00 -20.97 -37.49
C LEU A 505 20.88 -19.46 -37.37
N SER A 506 20.57 -18.99 -36.17
CA SER A 506 20.56 -17.58 -35.83
C SER A 506 21.29 -17.35 -34.50
N ALA A 507 21.90 -16.18 -34.40
CA ALA A 507 22.48 -15.66 -33.17
C ALA A 507 22.08 -14.19 -33.05
N GLY A 508 21.86 -13.71 -31.84
CA GLY A 508 21.49 -12.32 -31.63
C GLY A 508 21.97 -11.77 -30.31
N TYR A 509 21.96 -10.45 -30.21
CA TYR A 509 22.19 -9.71 -28.99
C TYR A 509 21.05 -8.71 -28.79
N VAL A 510 20.63 -8.56 -27.54
CA VAL A 510 19.59 -7.62 -27.14
C VAL A 510 20.05 -6.82 -25.92
N GLY A 511 19.84 -5.52 -25.97
CA GLY A 511 19.89 -4.61 -24.83
C GLY A 511 18.49 -4.09 -24.55
N ILE A 512 18.07 -4.13 -23.28
CA ILE A 512 16.76 -3.66 -22.83
C ILE A 512 16.96 -2.67 -21.69
N SER A 513 16.17 -1.61 -21.71
CA SER A 513 16.03 -0.68 -20.60
C SER A 513 14.55 -0.46 -20.32
N THR A 514 14.17 -0.66 -19.06
CA THR A 514 12.81 -0.44 -18.57
C THR A 514 12.84 0.60 -17.47
N ASP A 515 12.06 1.66 -17.65
CA ASP A 515 11.88 2.72 -16.68
C ASP A 515 10.66 2.37 -15.80
N LEU A 516 10.90 2.27 -14.50
CA LEU A 516 9.89 2.00 -13.47
C LEU A 516 9.49 3.30 -12.77
N ASN A 517 8.59 3.22 -11.79
CA ASN A 517 8.15 4.42 -11.07
C ASN A 517 9.22 4.91 -10.09
N ASP A 518 9.13 6.20 -9.76
CA ASP A 518 9.99 6.86 -8.76
C ASP A 518 11.49 6.68 -8.99
N GLY A 519 11.89 6.65 -10.27
CA GLY A 519 13.29 6.54 -10.69
C GLY A 519 13.85 5.12 -10.61
N GLY A 520 13.00 4.09 -10.47
CA GLY A 520 13.41 2.71 -10.64
C GLY A 520 13.74 2.37 -12.09
N ARG A 521 14.59 1.37 -12.30
CA ARG A 521 15.01 0.91 -13.62
C ARG A 521 15.43 -0.54 -13.60
N VAL A 522 15.15 -1.26 -14.70
CA VAL A 522 15.75 -2.56 -15.00
C VAL A 522 16.53 -2.46 -16.31
N SER A 523 17.78 -2.90 -16.30
CA SER A 523 18.64 -2.95 -17.48
C SER A 523 19.03 -4.38 -17.76
N VAL A 524 18.93 -4.80 -19.02
CA VAL A 524 19.17 -6.18 -19.44
C VAL A 524 20.13 -6.19 -20.62
N ASN A 525 21.08 -7.11 -20.58
CA ASN A 525 21.94 -7.43 -21.71
C ASN A 525 21.91 -8.94 -21.92
N GLY A 526 21.58 -9.38 -23.13
CA GLY A 526 21.37 -10.79 -23.41
C GLY A 526 21.87 -11.21 -24.78
N GLY A 527 22.27 -12.48 -24.88
CA GLY A 527 22.61 -13.14 -26.12
C GLY A 527 21.67 -14.31 -26.38
N LYS A 528 21.28 -14.51 -27.64
CA LYS A 528 20.38 -15.58 -28.07
C LYS A 528 21.01 -16.44 -29.15
N LEU A 529 20.66 -17.72 -29.16
CA LEU A 529 20.98 -18.68 -30.21
C LEU A 529 19.72 -19.42 -30.62
N GLY A 530 19.55 -19.64 -31.91
CA GLY A 530 18.35 -20.28 -32.43
C GLY A 530 18.58 -21.13 -33.66
N LEU A 531 17.70 -22.10 -33.84
CA LEU A 531 17.56 -22.96 -35.00
C LEU A 531 16.20 -22.68 -35.64
N TYR A 532 16.16 -22.68 -36.96
CA TYR A 532 14.90 -22.55 -37.68
C TYR A 532 14.88 -23.41 -38.93
N ALA A 533 13.68 -23.75 -39.39
CA ALA A 533 13.45 -24.51 -40.60
C ALA A 533 12.15 -24.07 -41.26
N THR A 534 12.10 -24.23 -42.58
CA THR A 534 10.89 -23.97 -43.38
C THR A 534 10.73 -25.05 -44.44
N THR A 535 9.51 -25.54 -44.61
CA THR A 535 9.12 -26.46 -45.68
C THR A 535 7.91 -25.91 -46.43
N PHE A 536 7.85 -26.08 -47.74
CA PHE A 536 6.81 -25.45 -48.56
C PHE A 536 6.52 -26.19 -49.87
N VAL A 537 5.26 -26.56 -50.10
CA VAL A 537 4.83 -27.35 -51.26
C VAL A 537 3.46 -26.89 -51.75
N GLY A 538 3.33 -26.59 -53.04
CA GLY A 538 2.03 -26.29 -53.65
C GLY A 538 1.27 -25.11 -53.04
N GLY A 539 1.99 -24.11 -52.51
CA GLY A 539 1.45 -22.94 -51.80
C GLY A 539 1.39 -23.12 -50.28
N TRP A 540 1.28 -24.36 -49.77
CA TRP A 540 1.36 -24.63 -48.34
C TRP A 540 2.77 -24.41 -47.82
N TYR A 541 2.88 -23.93 -46.58
CA TYR A 541 4.13 -23.90 -45.86
C TYR A 541 3.98 -24.24 -44.38
N ALA A 542 5.08 -24.71 -43.79
CA ALA A 542 5.24 -24.87 -42.36
C ALA A 542 6.62 -24.40 -41.93
N ASP A 543 6.65 -23.64 -40.85
CA ASP A 543 7.82 -23.00 -40.26
C ASP A 543 7.96 -23.48 -38.82
N VAL A 544 9.20 -23.77 -38.41
CA VAL A 544 9.55 -24.10 -37.03
C VAL A 544 10.77 -23.28 -36.64
N ALA A 545 10.76 -22.74 -35.43
CA ALA A 545 11.96 -22.19 -34.81
C ALA A 545 12.03 -22.57 -33.34
N VAL A 546 13.24 -22.77 -32.85
CA VAL A 546 13.54 -22.93 -31.43
C VAL A 546 14.75 -22.07 -31.14
N ASP A 547 14.62 -21.15 -30.20
CA ASP A 547 15.71 -20.29 -29.77
C ASP A 547 15.71 -20.16 -28.25
N GLY A 548 16.87 -19.77 -27.71
CA GLY A 548 17.01 -19.54 -26.30
C GLY A 548 18.18 -18.63 -26.00
N GLY A 549 18.07 -17.94 -24.88
CA GLY A 549 18.98 -16.89 -24.49
C GLY A 549 19.48 -17.01 -23.07
N TYR A 550 20.57 -16.29 -22.82
CA TYR A 550 21.04 -15.96 -21.49
C TYR A 550 21.13 -14.44 -21.39
N SER A 551 20.64 -13.90 -20.26
CA SER A 551 20.58 -12.47 -20.02
C SER A 551 21.04 -12.14 -18.61
N SER A 552 21.85 -11.08 -18.47
CA SER A 552 22.19 -10.46 -17.18
C SER A 552 21.26 -9.30 -16.91
N TYR A 553 20.76 -9.21 -15.68
CA TYR A 553 19.81 -8.20 -15.21
C TYR A 553 20.44 -7.37 -14.09
N ASP A 554 20.44 -6.06 -14.25
CA ASP A 554 20.75 -5.10 -13.20
C ASP A 554 19.50 -4.27 -12.92
N MET A 555 19.09 -4.20 -11.64
CA MET A 555 17.82 -3.62 -11.26
C MET A 555 17.92 -2.73 -10.02
N HIS A 556 17.14 -1.65 -10.02
CA HIS A 556 16.88 -0.87 -8.83
C HIS A 556 15.46 -0.32 -8.84
N ARG A 557 14.87 -0.20 -7.66
CA ARG A 557 13.54 0.39 -7.45
C ARG A 557 13.54 1.25 -6.19
N ALA A 558 12.57 2.14 -6.10
CA ALA A 558 12.31 2.88 -4.87
C ALA A 558 11.81 1.90 -3.79
N GLY A 559 12.66 1.62 -2.80
CA GLY A 559 12.33 0.74 -1.69
C GLY A 559 11.89 1.55 -0.47
N PHE A 560 11.28 0.89 0.51
CA PHE A 560 10.91 1.57 1.75
C PHE A 560 12.17 2.12 2.45
N GLU A 561 12.19 3.43 2.70
CA GLU A 561 13.33 4.15 3.29
C GLU A 561 14.67 3.92 2.56
N GLY A 562 14.66 3.88 1.22
CA GLY A 562 15.89 3.81 0.42
C GLY A 562 15.70 3.41 -1.03
N THR A 563 16.77 2.89 -1.64
CA THR A 563 16.71 2.32 -3.00
C THR A 563 17.11 0.86 -2.92
N ALA A 564 16.16 -0.02 -3.23
CA ALA A 564 16.41 -1.46 -3.31
C ALA A 564 17.12 -1.76 -4.64
N ARG A 565 18.32 -2.36 -4.56
CA ARG A 565 19.16 -2.72 -5.71
C ARG A 565 19.43 -4.21 -5.72
N GLY A 566 19.38 -4.84 -6.88
CA GLY A 566 19.71 -6.24 -7.08
C GLY A 566 20.32 -6.47 -8.46
N SER A 567 20.95 -7.63 -8.62
CA SER A 567 21.34 -8.13 -9.94
C SER A 567 21.16 -9.64 -9.96
N THR A 568 20.81 -10.17 -11.13
CA THR A 568 20.63 -11.61 -11.34
C THR A 568 20.90 -11.96 -12.78
N ASP A 569 21.02 -13.25 -13.04
CA ASP A 569 21.07 -13.79 -14.39
C ASP A 569 19.79 -14.57 -14.67
N GLY A 570 19.45 -14.69 -15.94
CA GLY A 570 18.28 -15.45 -16.37
C GLY A 570 18.48 -16.06 -17.74
N GLY A 571 17.50 -16.83 -18.15
CA GLY A 571 17.47 -17.44 -19.47
C GLY A 571 16.05 -17.56 -19.98
N ASP A 572 15.95 -17.67 -21.29
CA ASP A 572 14.69 -17.82 -22.00
C ASP A 572 14.76 -19.00 -22.97
N LEU A 573 13.57 -19.55 -23.25
CA LEU A 573 13.36 -20.55 -24.29
C LEU A 573 12.12 -20.16 -25.07
N ASN A 574 12.26 -20.10 -26.38
CA ASN A 574 11.19 -19.76 -27.29
C ASN A 574 11.02 -20.84 -28.37
N VAL A 575 9.78 -21.22 -28.63
CA VAL A 575 9.39 -22.26 -29.59
C VAL A 575 8.26 -21.74 -30.45
N LEU A 576 8.52 -21.68 -31.75
CA LEU A 576 7.59 -21.21 -32.77
C LEU A 576 7.18 -22.35 -33.70
N PHE A 577 5.89 -22.43 -33.96
CA PHE A 577 5.33 -23.13 -35.11
C PHE A 577 4.49 -22.16 -35.94
N GLY A 578 4.74 -22.10 -37.25
CA GLY A 578 3.98 -21.27 -38.19
C GLY A 578 3.50 -22.10 -39.38
N THR A 579 2.34 -21.77 -39.93
CA THR A 579 1.84 -22.38 -41.16
C THR A 579 0.95 -21.39 -41.93
N GLY A 580 0.67 -21.70 -43.19
CA GLY A 580 -0.19 -20.90 -44.03
C GLY A 580 -0.23 -21.40 -45.46
N TYR A 581 -0.90 -20.63 -46.31
CA TYR A 581 -1.05 -20.94 -47.73
C TYR A 581 -0.86 -19.70 -48.59
N ASP A 582 0.16 -19.69 -49.45
CA ASP A 582 0.45 -18.58 -50.35
C ASP A 582 -0.29 -18.76 -51.69
N PHE A 583 -1.33 -17.96 -51.92
CA PHE A 583 -1.94 -17.78 -53.24
C PHE A 583 -1.08 -16.86 -54.09
N LYS A 584 -0.74 -17.27 -55.31
CA LYS A 584 0.05 -16.46 -56.26
C LYS A 584 -0.79 -16.10 -57.48
N LYS A 585 -0.90 -14.80 -57.78
CA LYS A 585 -1.54 -14.26 -59.00
C LYS A 585 -0.65 -13.18 -59.61
N GLY A 586 0.16 -13.56 -60.59
CA GLY A 586 1.16 -12.67 -61.19
C GLY A 586 2.20 -12.22 -60.15
N ALA A 587 2.37 -10.91 -59.99
CA ALA A 587 3.27 -10.32 -59.00
C ALA A 587 2.66 -10.23 -57.58
N PHE A 588 1.38 -10.58 -57.42
CA PHE A 588 0.69 -10.51 -56.13
C PHE A 588 0.73 -11.88 -55.43
N THR A 589 1.19 -11.89 -54.18
CA THR A 589 1.13 -13.06 -53.28
C THR A 589 0.32 -12.69 -52.06
N PHE A 590 -0.64 -13.52 -51.66
CA PHE A 590 -1.46 -13.28 -50.48
C PHE A 590 -1.90 -14.60 -49.87
N GLY A 591 -2.23 -14.62 -48.58
CA GLY A 591 -2.56 -15.87 -47.93
C GLY A 591 -2.92 -15.75 -46.47
N PRO A 592 -3.70 -16.71 -45.93
CA PRO A 592 -3.88 -16.85 -44.50
C PRO A 592 -2.59 -17.33 -43.83
N THR A 593 -2.39 -16.91 -42.60
CA THR A 593 -1.30 -17.32 -41.72
C THR A 593 -1.86 -17.80 -40.39
N ALA A 594 -1.20 -18.78 -39.79
CA ALA A 594 -1.46 -19.23 -38.43
C ALA A 594 -0.13 -19.49 -37.74
N SER A 595 0.00 -19.09 -36.48
CA SER A 595 1.16 -19.39 -35.67
C SER A 595 0.80 -19.75 -34.24
N PHE A 596 1.70 -20.49 -33.63
CA PHE A 596 1.69 -20.86 -32.24
C PHE A 596 3.09 -20.60 -31.68
N ASN A 597 3.15 -19.89 -30.55
CA ASN A 597 4.40 -19.54 -29.89
C ASN A 597 4.31 -19.91 -28.41
N TYR A 598 5.34 -20.60 -27.92
CA TYR A 598 5.55 -20.86 -26.51
C TYR A 598 6.85 -20.19 -26.07
N THR A 599 6.78 -19.40 -25.02
CA THR A 599 7.93 -18.69 -24.46
C THR A 599 7.99 -18.96 -22.96
N TYR A 600 9.16 -19.35 -22.47
CA TYR A 600 9.47 -19.44 -21.05
C TYR A 600 10.58 -18.45 -20.72
N VAL A 601 10.39 -17.67 -19.66
CA VAL A 601 11.38 -16.72 -19.14
C VAL A 601 11.66 -17.06 -17.69
N GLY A 602 12.92 -17.33 -17.35
CA GLY A 602 13.35 -17.65 -16.00
C GLY A 602 14.46 -16.73 -15.50
N ILE A 603 14.43 -16.40 -14.22
CA ILE A 603 15.50 -15.69 -13.52
C ILE A 603 16.05 -16.52 -12.36
N GLY A 604 17.34 -16.38 -12.11
CA GLY A 604 18.00 -16.87 -10.94
C GLY A 604 17.58 -16.09 -9.68
N GLY A 605 17.80 -16.69 -8.52
CA GLY A 605 17.55 -16.02 -7.25
C GLY A 605 18.59 -14.95 -6.95
N PHE A 606 18.17 -13.88 -6.27
CA PHE A 606 19.02 -12.76 -5.88
C PHE A 606 18.48 -12.08 -4.62
N ASP A 607 19.31 -11.26 -3.98
CA ASP A 607 18.94 -10.47 -2.81
C ASP A 607 19.07 -8.98 -3.13
N GLU A 608 18.03 -8.21 -2.81
CA GLU A 608 18.08 -6.75 -2.81
C GLU A 608 18.91 -6.21 -1.65
N ARG A 609 19.44 -4.99 -1.84
CA ARG A 609 20.18 -4.23 -0.81
C ARG A 609 19.86 -2.74 -0.93
N GLY A 610 20.07 -1.98 0.15
CA GLY A 610 20.03 -0.52 0.13
C GLY A 610 18.71 0.15 0.51
N SER A 611 17.69 -0.63 0.91
CA SER A 611 16.45 -0.16 1.54
C SER A 611 16.35 -0.71 2.97
N LEU A 612 15.35 -0.27 3.73
CA LEU A 612 15.05 -0.78 5.06
C LEU A 612 14.29 -2.12 5.04
N ALA A 613 13.66 -2.45 3.91
CA ALA A 613 12.99 -3.71 3.64
C ALA A 613 13.57 -4.39 2.38
N PRO A 614 14.84 -4.81 2.38
CA PRO A 614 15.40 -5.54 1.25
C PRO A 614 14.75 -6.91 1.13
N LEU A 615 14.47 -7.34 -0.09
CA LEU A 615 13.84 -8.63 -0.38
C LEU A 615 14.81 -9.65 -0.98
N ARG A 616 14.50 -10.92 -0.77
CA ARG A 616 15.12 -12.08 -1.38
C ARG A 616 14.16 -12.69 -2.37
N PHE A 617 14.69 -13.01 -3.55
CA PHE A 617 13.97 -13.67 -4.62
C PHE A 617 14.55 -15.06 -4.83
N GLY A 618 13.68 -16.06 -4.86
CA GLY A 618 14.05 -17.40 -5.31
C GLY A 618 14.22 -17.45 -6.82
N SER A 619 14.83 -18.52 -7.34
CA SER A 619 14.74 -18.82 -8.77
C SER A 619 13.28 -19.02 -9.15
N GLN A 620 12.83 -18.32 -10.18
CA GLN A 620 11.43 -18.35 -10.62
C GLN A 620 11.31 -18.00 -12.10
N GLY A 621 10.15 -18.27 -12.69
CA GLY A 621 9.91 -18.06 -14.11
C GLY A 621 8.43 -17.95 -14.47
N GLN A 622 8.17 -17.49 -15.68
CA GLN A 622 6.84 -17.31 -16.25
C GLN A 622 6.77 -17.89 -17.66
N ASP A 623 5.58 -18.35 -18.04
CA ASP A 623 5.28 -18.89 -19.35
C ASP A 623 4.33 -17.95 -20.12
N SER A 624 4.49 -17.89 -21.43
CA SER A 624 3.59 -17.24 -22.37
C SER A 624 3.23 -18.21 -23.49
N LEU A 625 1.94 -18.34 -23.78
CA LEU A 625 1.44 -19.24 -24.81
C LEU A 625 0.51 -18.46 -25.72
N ARG A 626 0.93 -18.28 -26.99
CA ARG A 626 0.23 -17.41 -27.93
C ARG A 626 -0.16 -18.15 -29.19
N SER A 627 -1.37 -17.92 -29.67
CA SER A 627 -1.76 -18.26 -31.04
C SER A 627 -2.08 -16.99 -31.81
N ALA A 628 -1.66 -16.92 -33.08
CA ALA A 628 -2.08 -15.85 -33.97
C ALA A 628 -2.66 -16.41 -35.26
N PHE A 629 -3.74 -15.78 -35.74
CA PHE A 629 -4.39 -16.10 -37.01
C PHE A 629 -4.56 -14.82 -37.81
N GLY A 630 -4.11 -14.84 -39.06
CA GLY A 630 -4.05 -13.62 -39.84
C GLY A 630 -3.99 -13.83 -41.34
N PHE A 631 -3.69 -12.74 -42.02
CA PHE A 631 -3.47 -12.67 -43.45
C PHE A 631 -2.24 -11.83 -43.73
N LYS A 632 -1.59 -12.16 -44.84
CA LYS A 632 -0.51 -11.38 -45.41
C LYS A 632 -0.73 -11.15 -46.89
N ALA A 633 -0.16 -10.07 -47.40
CA ALA A 633 -0.14 -9.76 -48.82
C ALA A 633 1.16 -9.03 -49.19
N SER A 634 1.72 -9.37 -50.34
CA SER A 634 2.91 -8.74 -50.92
C SER A 634 2.79 -8.60 -52.43
N TYR A 635 3.49 -7.61 -52.99
CA TYR A 635 3.44 -7.31 -54.43
C TYR A 635 4.83 -7.01 -54.99
N ASP A 636 5.28 -7.78 -55.99
CA ASP A 636 6.59 -7.55 -56.63
C ASP A 636 6.49 -6.47 -57.72
N CYS A 637 7.03 -5.28 -57.47
CA CYS A 637 7.08 -4.20 -58.47
C CYS A 637 8.51 -3.94 -58.96
N LYS A 638 8.65 -3.71 -60.27
CA LYS A 638 9.92 -3.32 -60.89
C LYS A 638 10.00 -1.81 -61.04
N VAL A 639 11.03 -1.20 -60.46
CA VAL A 639 11.29 0.24 -60.57
C VAL A 639 12.77 0.45 -60.89
N GLY A 640 13.09 1.00 -62.06
CA GLY A 640 14.46 1.41 -62.40
C GLY A 640 15.54 0.32 -62.28
N GLY A 641 15.23 -0.93 -62.67
CA GLY A 641 16.15 -2.08 -62.57
C GLY A 641 16.17 -2.77 -61.20
N LEU A 642 15.49 -2.21 -60.20
CA LEU A 642 15.28 -2.80 -58.88
C LEU A 642 13.94 -3.53 -58.82
N VAL A 643 13.85 -4.54 -57.96
CA VAL A 643 12.57 -5.13 -57.57
C VAL A 643 12.27 -4.74 -56.13
N ILE A 644 11.13 -4.09 -55.91
CA ILE A 644 10.63 -3.69 -54.60
C ILE A 644 9.43 -4.58 -54.27
N ARG A 645 9.38 -5.11 -53.06
CA ARG A 645 8.28 -5.90 -52.53
C ARG A 645 7.70 -5.20 -51.30
N PRO A 646 6.70 -4.32 -51.45
CA PRO A 646 5.83 -3.96 -50.33
C PRO A 646 5.13 -5.18 -49.76
N GLU A 647 4.96 -5.20 -48.44
CA GLU A 647 4.26 -6.24 -47.68
C GLU A 647 3.41 -5.64 -46.58
N ILE A 648 2.23 -6.23 -46.36
CA ILE A 648 1.35 -5.95 -45.23
C ILE A 648 0.92 -7.26 -44.57
N ARG A 649 0.77 -7.23 -43.25
CA ARG A 649 0.24 -8.34 -42.44
C ARG A 649 -0.75 -7.82 -41.41
N ALA A 650 -1.78 -8.61 -41.15
CA ALA A 650 -2.73 -8.36 -40.08
C ALA A 650 -3.11 -9.70 -39.43
N ALA A 651 -3.05 -9.79 -38.11
CA ALA A 651 -3.44 -10.99 -37.37
C ALA A 651 -4.18 -10.64 -36.07
N TRP A 652 -5.08 -11.51 -35.65
CA TRP A 652 -5.55 -11.56 -34.27
C TRP A 652 -4.64 -12.52 -33.48
N GLN A 653 -4.22 -12.10 -32.29
CA GLN A 653 -3.40 -12.89 -31.37
C GLN A 653 -4.16 -13.09 -30.06
N HIS A 654 -4.03 -14.28 -29.47
CA HIS A 654 -4.56 -14.62 -28.15
C HIS A 654 -3.46 -15.18 -27.25
N GLU A 655 -3.39 -14.68 -26.01
CA GLU A 655 -2.54 -15.16 -24.91
C GLU A 655 -3.33 -16.08 -23.96
N TYR A 656 -2.86 -17.33 -23.83
CA TYR A 656 -3.47 -18.33 -22.95
C TYR A 656 -2.86 -18.33 -21.54
N GLY A 657 -1.67 -17.76 -21.35
CA GLY A 657 -1.00 -17.64 -20.05
C GLY A 657 -1.70 -16.72 -19.04
N ASP A 658 -1.02 -16.43 -17.93
CA ASP A 658 -1.58 -15.57 -16.90
C ASP A 658 -1.72 -14.12 -17.39
N SER A 659 -2.83 -13.48 -16.99
CA SER A 659 -3.09 -12.08 -17.37
C SER A 659 -2.32 -11.08 -16.51
N ALA A 660 -1.76 -11.51 -15.39
CA ALA A 660 -0.89 -10.70 -14.55
C ALA A 660 0.26 -11.60 -14.10
N TYR A 661 1.50 -11.21 -14.39
CA TYR A 661 2.64 -11.97 -13.92
C TYR A 661 2.81 -11.78 -12.42
N GLN A 662 3.11 -12.89 -11.74
CA GLN A 662 3.39 -12.91 -10.31
C GLN A 662 4.90 -12.95 -10.07
N ILE A 663 5.36 -12.32 -8.99
CA ILE A 663 6.71 -12.49 -8.47
C ILE A 663 6.65 -12.84 -6.97
N ASP A 664 7.42 -13.84 -6.60
CA ASP A 664 7.51 -14.36 -5.23
C ASP A 664 8.78 -13.83 -4.55
N SER A 665 8.64 -13.37 -3.31
CA SER A 665 9.75 -12.81 -2.53
C SER A 665 9.59 -13.03 -1.03
N SER A 666 10.67 -12.89 -0.27
CA SER A 666 10.66 -12.87 1.20
C SER A 666 11.60 -11.78 1.71
N PHE A 667 11.59 -11.44 3.01
CA PHE A 667 12.58 -10.49 3.52
C PHE A 667 14.00 -11.07 3.44
N ALA A 668 14.97 -10.26 2.98
CA ALA A 668 16.35 -10.71 2.73
C ALA A 668 17.12 -11.08 4.02
N ASN A 669 16.69 -10.57 5.17
CA ASN A 669 17.20 -10.95 6.49
C ASN A 669 16.68 -12.34 6.95
N GLY A 670 15.85 -13.00 6.14
CA GLY A 670 15.26 -14.31 6.39
C GLY A 670 14.08 -14.28 7.37
N ALA A 671 13.54 -13.11 7.71
CA ALA A 671 12.31 -12.99 8.49
C ALA A 671 11.11 -13.45 7.66
N GLY A 672 10.17 -14.12 8.33
CA GLY A 672 8.91 -14.48 7.72
C GLY A 672 8.97 -15.59 6.68
N GLY A 673 7.92 -15.64 5.86
CA GLY A 673 7.73 -16.55 4.75
C GLY A 673 7.84 -15.86 3.39
N VAL A 674 7.40 -16.59 2.36
CA VAL A 674 7.29 -16.07 1.00
C VAL A 674 5.93 -15.40 0.84
N PHE A 675 5.92 -14.20 0.28
CA PHE A 675 4.74 -13.50 -0.16
C PHE A 675 4.83 -13.20 -1.65
N ALA A 676 3.66 -13.13 -2.28
CA ALA A 676 3.52 -12.95 -3.72
C ALA A 676 2.89 -11.60 -4.03
N VAL A 677 3.39 -10.94 -5.07
CA VAL A 677 2.77 -9.73 -5.63
C VAL A 677 2.59 -9.89 -7.14
N ASN A 678 1.61 -9.21 -7.69
CA ASN A 678 1.25 -9.30 -9.10
C ASN A 678 1.50 -7.96 -9.80
N GLY A 679 2.04 -8.01 -11.00
CA GLY A 679 2.17 -6.85 -11.89
C GLY A 679 0.83 -6.42 -12.49
N PRO A 680 0.85 -5.40 -13.37
CA PRO A 680 -0.35 -4.92 -14.04
C PRO A 680 -1.04 -6.02 -14.84
N LYS A 681 -2.38 -6.01 -14.83
CA LYS A 681 -3.18 -6.93 -15.63
C LYS A 681 -3.14 -6.55 -17.10
N LEU A 682 -2.64 -7.45 -17.93
CA LEU A 682 -2.57 -7.36 -19.38
C LEU A 682 -3.78 -8.06 -20.04
N GLY A 683 -4.24 -7.48 -21.15
CA GLY A 683 -5.24 -8.12 -22.01
C GLY A 683 -4.71 -9.41 -22.65
N ARG A 684 -5.62 -10.30 -23.04
CA ARG A 684 -5.26 -11.56 -23.72
C ARG A 684 -5.29 -11.44 -25.24
N ASP A 685 -6.19 -10.62 -25.75
CA ASP A 685 -6.42 -10.46 -27.18
C ASP A 685 -5.74 -9.20 -27.70
N SER A 686 -5.13 -9.31 -28.88
CA SER A 686 -4.50 -8.17 -29.55
C SER A 686 -4.59 -8.29 -31.07
N ALA A 687 -4.56 -7.14 -31.73
CA ALA A 687 -4.41 -7.04 -33.18
C ALA A 687 -2.94 -6.77 -33.50
N LEU A 688 -2.34 -7.64 -34.30
CA LEU A 688 -0.98 -7.48 -34.82
C LEU A 688 -1.08 -6.88 -36.21
N LEU A 689 -0.49 -5.72 -36.42
CA LEU A 689 -0.43 -5.05 -37.72
C LEU A 689 1.02 -4.84 -38.10
N GLY A 690 1.39 -5.21 -39.32
CA GLY A 690 2.73 -4.99 -39.82
C GLY A 690 2.73 -4.52 -41.26
N ALA A 691 3.68 -3.65 -41.58
CA ALA A 691 3.89 -3.14 -42.92
C ALA A 691 5.37 -2.93 -43.18
N GLY A 692 5.79 -3.08 -44.43
CA GLY A 692 7.17 -2.80 -44.80
C GLY A 692 7.45 -3.09 -46.26
N PHE A 693 8.73 -3.15 -46.58
CA PHE A 693 9.18 -3.43 -47.93
C PHE A 693 10.56 -4.08 -47.95
N ALA A 694 10.80 -4.88 -48.99
CA ALA A 694 12.12 -5.40 -49.32
C ALA A 694 12.55 -4.89 -50.70
N ILE A 695 13.82 -4.50 -50.86
CA ILE A 695 14.41 -4.02 -52.11
C ILE A 695 15.51 -4.99 -52.52
N GLN A 696 15.32 -5.63 -53.67
CA GLN A 696 16.35 -6.44 -54.31
C GLN A 696 17.32 -5.53 -55.07
N CYS A 697 18.45 -5.22 -54.45
CA CYS A 697 19.50 -4.36 -55.01
C CYS A 697 20.32 -5.06 -56.09
N SER A 698 20.45 -6.39 -56.01
CA SER A 698 21.10 -7.23 -57.02
C SER A 698 20.52 -8.64 -56.97
N GLU A 699 20.96 -9.53 -57.86
CA GLU A 699 20.54 -10.93 -57.79
C GLU A 699 20.92 -11.65 -56.49
N ARG A 700 21.83 -11.07 -55.69
CA ARG A 700 22.34 -11.65 -54.44
C ARG A 700 22.00 -10.84 -53.20
N CYS A 701 21.78 -9.52 -53.33
CA CYS A 701 21.59 -8.62 -52.20
C CYS A 701 20.14 -8.14 -52.13
N THR A 702 19.53 -8.24 -50.94
CA THR A 702 18.25 -7.59 -50.63
C THR A 702 18.37 -6.82 -49.33
N THR A 703 17.80 -5.62 -49.28
CA THR A 703 17.63 -4.83 -48.06
C THR A 703 16.15 -4.78 -47.70
N TYR A 704 15.80 -4.60 -46.43
CA TYR A 704 14.41 -4.54 -46.00
C TYR A 704 14.21 -3.62 -44.80
N PHE A 705 12.98 -3.15 -44.66
CA PHE A 705 12.51 -2.37 -43.54
C PHE A 705 11.06 -2.76 -43.22
N TYR A 706 10.78 -2.97 -41.93
CA TYR A 706 9.47 -3.36 -41.42
C TYR A 706 9.12 -2.55 -40.18
N TYR A 707 7.83 -2.28 -40.02
CA TYR A 707 7.22 -1.73 -38.81
C TYR A 707 6.09 -2.66 -38.39
N ASP A 708 6.10 -3.09 -37.13
CA ASP A 708 5.09 -3.96 -36.54
C ASP A 708 4.52 -3.33 -35.28
N GLY A 709 3.22 -3.49 -35.05
CA GLY A 709 2.54 -2.97 -33.86
C GLY A 709 1.55 -3.97 -33.27
N GLU A 710 1.49 -4.00 -31.94
CA GLU A 710 0.49 -4.74 -31.16
C GLU A 710 -0.51 -3.76 -30.56
N LEU A 711 -1.75 -3.82 -31.05
CA LEU A 711 -2.80 -2.85 -30.74
C LEU A 711 -4.01 -3.54 -30.11
N GLY A 712 -4.81 -2.75 -29.37
CA GLY A 712 -6.08 -3.22 -28.80
C GLY A 712 -5.94 -4.17 -27.60
N ARG A 713 -4.71 -4.47 -27.15
CA ARG A 713 -4.46 -5.21 -25.93
C ARG A 713 -4.67 -4.30 -24.72
N THR A 714 -5.51 -4.72 -23.77
CA THR A 714 -5.72 -3.97 -22.53
C THR A 714 -4.39 -3.74 -21.81
N ASN A 715 -4.13 -2.48 -21.42
CA ASN A 715 -2.93 -2.04 -20.69
C ASN A 715 -1.60 -2.34 -21.37
N TYR A 716 -1.56 -2.61 -22.68
CA TYR A 716 -0.35 -2.98 -23.39
C TYR A 716 -0.32 -2.39 -24.80
N HIS A 717 0.74 -1.67 -25.13
CA HIS A 717 0.96 -1.09 -26.45
C HIS A 717 2.41 -1.30 -26.87
N SER A 718 2.65 -1.95 -28.00
CA SER A 718 4.01 -2.09 -28.53
C SER A 718 4.12 -1.70 -30.00
N ALA A 719 5.29 -1.18 -30.33
CA ALA A 719 5.72 -0.89 -31.70
C ALA A 719 7.18 -1.31 -31.87
N ALA A 720 7.46 -2.01 -32.96
CA ALA A 720 8.80 -2.45 -33.32
C ALA A 720 9.16 -2.00 -34.73
N VAL A 721 10.44 -1.71 -34.93
CA VAL A 721 11.06 -1.48 -36.23
C VAL A 721 12.15 -2.51 -36.46
N THR A 722 12.18 -3.07 -37.67
CA THR A 722 13.24 -3.98 -38.10
C THR A 722 13.80 -3.51 -39.43
N GLY A 723 15.13 -3.36 -39.52
CA GLY A 723 15.82 -3.06 -40.77
C GLY A 723 16.97 -4.04 -40.98
N GLY A 724 17.27 -4.38 -42.22
CA GLY A 724 18.34 -5.35 -42.45
C GLY A 724 18.77 -5.56 -43.90
N VAL A 725 19.73 -6.48 -44.03
CA VAL A 725 20.32 -6.90 -45.31
C VAL A 725 20.45 -8.41 -45.33
N ARG A 726 20.35 -8.99 -46.52
CA ARG A 726 20.57 -10.41 -46.76
C ARG A 726 21.34 -10.65 -48.05
N PHE A 727 22.08 -11.74 -48.06
CA PHE A 727 22.88 -12.21 -49.18
C PHE A 727 22.56 -13.67 -49.49
N ALA A 728 22.35 -13.99 -50.77
CA ALA A 728 22.18 -15.36 -51.27
C ALA A 728 23.28 -15.70 -52.28
N PHE A 729 23.95 -16.84 -52.10
CA PHE A 729 25.07 -17.26 -52.94
C PHE A 729 25.17 -18.78 -53.12
#